data_AF-A0A2G6JFR8-F1
#
_entry.id   AF-A0A2G6JFR8-F1
#
_cell.length_a   1.000
_cell.length_b   1.000
_cell.length_c   1.000
_cell.angle_alpha   90.00
_cell.angle_beta   90.00
_cell.angle_gamma   90.00
#
_symmetry.space_group_name_H-M   'P 1'
#
loop_
_entity.id
_entity.type
_entity.pdbx_description
1 polymer ?
#
loop_
_entity_poly.entity_id
_entity_poly.type
_entity_poly.pdbx_seq_one_letter_code
_entity_poly.pdbx_strand_id
1 'polypeptide(L)'
;MALKGDLTSVGLADVFQMLALNQKVGILSIFDADHWRALYFDRRGVTLYYNEHVFLDRLLDGLMQRGQLVGENLDVFRRENSGDPIATVESMLGAGVLAEELFLDGFREQMEEDVYDLFLWENVHWEFHEGVDELEGREGVINENFFLSPDSLVMEAARRLDEWAFLREQVPGPLEIYEPDPSIDAGTVSELDDFSLSVLDFVDGRRNVARIIEMSGVTPFHVYKGLSQLVTEGLILPVPDTSLLDMANSCIGEGRVEDGIYLLEKAIQNQVGLPDAYLMAAQGYETQDEYAKAVYHYKLYSNACVEEYEWGLAEGTLSHCVDLLPTDLDVRERWLRVLAQMESPPIDPMEVGRKLIDIFLDLDETDRARQVLETLLQVAPEDIELKKSLVTIHSKAGDQKRVMELYESIAQDLVQQKDPIGAVRYLQKILMLDRTRKDISDRVKQLYVMDERYRSRRRSVALAFAGIFCFGAIGVLFYLYEQHVQSVFRTLDPETFIAERNYDGAIKLYRDFQREYPLSLISGEIDVAIAGIEAKKQEYVAEKKRLAADRRKAAKRNRTLYRRIYAQYEAMSSVGGLDRRIDLERAIDLLEEVAELIEKAGEPQDFNFRKEKEIEAALRDQRNYLVQARSLREKLGAALAAGNFEDARQIAIRMHEEYPHANNTHKTLVPMQFCSQPSGAELWSKGVQLVDDTGKVVRTPAYVQVPYEEVVRFELRMDGYEPLEIATTGKAKSPRRVVLPVRPERVIPLGEEVVTGVAVGQELGVVGLKEGRLLAFSMKDGQAKFRLRLPGLDEVQGTPLVNKDQAVFATSGGLLCALNLKDGKSSWTAQVPGGVQTRILKMSGGAVVGTGSGELRYYSLRDGEPIWTVPVGGAALLPPLSFQDRVWVANREGQLLCVAEDDGEIVDRWELPQGLHQGPILLPESKCAYLLSDGRVQSYSLRERRVLWEKKFDTYGGRGHLLFAQGWLFVADRKGVVYRIDPGKGAIELERALLDPLDGASFASDQRIYVGTQGEDRGPRIVALRVPDLEICWSYSLGKRRGAKAELQGRSVLAEIDGKVHVLR
;
A
#
# COMPACT_ATOMS: atom_id res chain seq x y z
N MET A 1 14.53 8.72 21.25
CA MET A 1 13.32 9.31 21.86
C MET A 1 13.03 10.57 21.06
N ALA A 2 11.83 10.71 20.49
CA ALA A 2 11.48 11.90 19.73
C ALA A 2 11.01 13.02 20.69
N LEU A 3 11.57 14.22 20.57
CA LEU A 3 11.00 15.40 21.22
C LEU A 3 9.79 15.84 20.38
N LYS A 4 8.66 16.09 21.01
CA LYS A 4 7.42 16.50 20.32
C LYS A 4 6.88 17.78 20.95
N GLY A 5 6.32 18.65 20.14
CA GLY A 5 5.71 19.88 20.61
C GLY A 5 4.77 20.49 19.58
N ASP A 6 4.10 21.53 20.03
CA ASP A 6 3.14 22.31 19.24
C ASP A 6 3.61 23.77 19.22
N LEU A 7 3.64 24.38 18.03
CA LEU A 7 4.11 25.76 17.84
C LEU A 7 3.22 26.80 18.54
N THR A 8 2.01 26.43 18.97
CA THR A 8 1.18 27.26 19.85
C THR A 8 1.79 27.50 21.23
N SER A 9 2.71 26.63 21.68
CA SER A 9 3.32 26.68 23.01
C SER A 9 4.76 27.19 23.03
N VAL A 10 5.52 26.95 21.95
CA VAL A 10 6.93 27.33 21.79
C VAL A 10 7.13 27.71 20.32
N GLY A 11 7.62 28.92 20.03
CA GLY A 11 7.79 29.38 18.66
C GLY A 11 8.87 28.59 17.91
N LEU A 12 8.76 28.49 16.58
CA LEU A 12 9.71 27.71 15.77
C LEU A 12 11.14 28.26 15.91
N ALA A 13 11.28 29.58 16.06
CA ALA A 13 12.55 30.24 16.35
C ALA A 13 13.18 29.76 17.67
N ASP A 14 12.38 29.58 18.72
CA ASP A 14 12.84 29.07 20.02
C ASP A 14 13.28 27.61 19.92
N VAL A 15 12.56 26.80 19.13
CA VAL A 15 12.92 25.39 18.85
C VAL A 15 14.28 25.32 18.13
N PHE A 16 14.49 26.15 17.11
CA PHE A 16 15.76 26.23 16.40
C PHE A 16 16.91 26.64 17.33
N GLN A 17 16.70 27.69 18.14
CA GLN A 17 17.69 28.13 19.13
C GLN A 17 17.98 27.03 20.15
N MET A 18 16.96 26.34 20.66
CA MET A 18 17.13 25.25 21.62
C MET A 18 17.93 24.08 21.03
N LEU A 19 17.63 23.66 19.79
CA LEU A 19 18.35 22.57 19.11
C LEU A 19 19.79 22.96 18.78
N ALA A 20 20.00 24.20 18.32
CA ALA A 20 21.32 24.74 18.02
C ALA A 20 22.19 24.91 19.27
N LEU A 21 21.66 25.50 20.34
CA LEU A 21 22.35 25.69 21.64
C LEU A 21 22.80 24.34 22.23
N ASN A 22 21.97 23.31 22.12
CA ASN A 22 22.26 21.98 22.63
C ASN A 22 23.07 21.11 21.65
N GLN A 23 23.43 21.63 20.47
CA GLN A 23 24.14 20.91 19.40
C GLN A 23 23.52 19.54 19.08
N LYS A 24 22.19 19.50 19.03
CA LYS A 24 21.43 18.28 18.72
C LYS A 24 21.56 17.96 17.23
N VAL A 25 21.82 16.69 16.91
CA VAL A 25 21.96 16.19 15.54
C VAL A 25 20.79 15.27 15.24
N GLY A 26 20.12 15.46 14.11
CA GLY A 26 18.95 14.69 13.72
C GLY A 26 17.95 15.45 12.86
N ILE A 27 16.81 14.84 12.58
CA ILE A 27 15.78 15.42 11.69
C ILE A 27 14.65 16.05 12.51
N LEU A 28 14.37 17.33 12.25
CA LEU A 28 13.17 18.03 12.70
C LEU A 28 12.08 17.93 11.63
N SER A 29 11.04 17.15 11.90
CA SER A 29 9.82 17.11 11.09
C SER A 29 8.82 18.16 11.56
N ILE A 30 8.23 18.88 10.62
CA ILE A 30 7.23 19.94 10.83
C ILE A 30 6.03 19.62 9.92
N PHE A 31 4.82 19.54 10.49
CA PHE A 31 3.61 19.23 9.72
C PHE A 31 2.32 19.84 10.27
N ASP A 32 1.39 20.09 9.36
CA ASP A 32 -0.04 20.30 9.62
C ASP A 32 -0.89 19.15 9.02
N ALA A 33 -2.18 19.36 8.78
CA ALA A 33 -3.07 18.37 8.15
C ALA A 33 -2.81 18.13 6.64
N ASP A 34 -2.33 19.14 5.93
CA ASP A 34 -2.20 19.20 4.47
C ASP A 34 -0.73 19.28 3.99
N HIS A 35 0.21 19.65 4.86
CA HIS A 35 1.60 19.94 4.53
C HIS A 35 2.57 19.27 5.51
N TRP A 36 3.69 18.76 4.98
CA TRP A 36 4.80 18.26 5.77
C TRP A 36 6.14 18.65 5.15
N ARG A 37 7.08 19.06 5.99
CA ARG A 37 8.46 19.37 5.64
C ARG A 37 9.40 18.90 6.75
N ALA A 38 10.66 18.66 6.40
CA ALA A 38 11.66 18.21 7.34
C ALA A 38 13.00 18.93 7.15
N LEU A 39 13.71 19.12 8.26
CA LEU A 39 14.99 19.80 8.32
C LEU A 39 16.01 18.91 9.01
N TYR A 40 17.20 18.80 8.47
CA TYR A 40 18.31 18.09 9.07
C TYR A 40 19.20 19.06 9.85
N PHE A 41 19.38 18.80 11.15
CA PHE A 41 20.27 19.53 12.04
C PHE A 41 21.59 18.77 12.17
N ASP A 42 22.69 19.46 11.91
CA ASP A 42 24.06 18.98 12.10
C ASP A 42 24.87 20.02 12.91
N ARG A 43 26.07 19.65 13.35
CA ARG A 43 27.02 20.57 14.00
C ARG A 43 27.45 21.72 13.08
N ARG A 44 27.30 21.57 11.77
CA ARG A 44 27.64 22.57 10.75
C ARG A 44 26.54 23.63 10.57
N GLY A 45 25.29 23.31 10.91
CA GLY A 45 24.13 24.17 10.66
C GLY A 45 22.87 23.35 10.36
N VAL A 46 21.92 23.97 9.67
CA VAL A 46 20.64 23.37 9.28
C VAL A 46 20.54 23.27 7.76
N THR A 47 19.97 22.17 7.26
CA THR A 47 19.66 22.00 5.84
C THR A 47 18.30 21.33 5.66
N LEU A 48 17.73 21.37 4.46
CA LEU A 48 16.42 20.78 4.16
C LEU A 48 16.57 19.26 3.94
N TYR A 49 15.59 18.50 4.44
CA TYR A 49 15.38 17.10 4.05
C TYR A 49 14.24 17.08 3.03
N TYR A 50 14.56 16.83 1.75
CA TYR A 50 13.62 17.05 0.65
C TYR A 50 13.67 15.94 -0.41
N ASN A 51 12.59 15.81 -1.18
CA ASN A 51 12.56 14.97 -2.35
C ASN A 51 13.24 15.69 -3.52
N GLU A 52 14.32 15.10 -4.04
CA GLU A 52 15.17 15.72 -5.05
C GLU A 52 14.43 16.02 -6.36
N HIS A 53 13.55 15.13 -6.83
CA HIS A 53 12.78 15.36 -8.07
C HIS A 53 11.83 16.56 -7.92
N VAL A 54 11.06 16.61 -6.82
CA VAL A 54 10.06 17.69 -6.59
C VAL A 54 10.73 19.04 -6.38
N PHE A 55 11.91 19.06 -5.76
CA PHE A 55 12.67 20.29 -5.55
C PHE A 55 13.26 20.82 -6.86
N LEU A 56 13.89 19.96 -7.67
CA LEU A 56 14.50 20.38 -8.93
C LEU A 56 13.46 20.87 -9.95
N ASP A 57 12.27 20.27 -10.00
CA ASP A 57 11.20 20.77 -10.86
C ASP A 57 10.78 22.19 -10.49
N ARG A 58 10.54 22.46 -9.20
CA ARG A 58 10.21 23.81 -8.71
C ARG A 58 11.34 24.80 -8.99
N LEU A 59 12.60 24.39 -8.81
CA LEU A 59 13.76 25.23 -9.12
C LEU A 59 13.80 25.60 -10.61
N LEU A 60 13.60 24.65 -11.51
CA LEU A 60 13.61 24.89 -12.96
C LEU A 60 12.46 25.80 -13.39
N ASP A 61 11.26 25.60 -12.85
CA ASP A 61 10.11 26.47 -13.10
C ASP A 61 10.36 27.89 -12.58
N GLY A 62 10.94 28.04 -11.38
CA GLY A 62 11.30 29.34 -10.82
C GLY A 62 12.41 30.07 -11.59
N LEU A 63 13.37 29.35 -12.17
CA LEU A 63 14.40 29.93 -13.05
C LEU A 63 13.83 30.36 -14.42
N MET A 64 12.85 29.62 -14.94
CA MET A 64 12.14 29.98 -16.17
C MET A 64 11.32 31.27 -15.97
N GLN A 65 10.60 31.37 -14.85
CA GLN A 65 9.75 32.53 -14.55
C GLN A 65 10.54 33.82 -14.33
N ARG A 66 11.75 33.73 -13.76
CA ARG A 66 12.67 34.87 -13.62
C ARG A 66 13.33 35.30 -14.94
N GLY A 67 12.98 34.68 -16.06
CA GLY A 67 13.57 34.95 -17.38
C GLY A 67 15.03 34.51 -17.50
N GLN A 68 15.55 33.77 -16.51
CA GLN A 68 16.92 33.25 -16.47
C GLN A 68 17.06 31.97 -17.31
N LEU A 69 15.93 31.32 -17.64
CA LEU A 69 15.81 30.21 -18.59
C LEU A 69 14.74 30.52 -19.65
N VAL A 70 15.03 30.18 -20.91
CA VAL A 70 14.06 30.30 -22.01
C VAL A 70 13.12 29.09 -21.98
N GLY A 71 11.82 29.31 -21.78
CA GLY A 71 10.82 28.25 -21.61
C GLY A 71 10.74 27.23 -22.76
N GLU A 72 10.97 27.65 -24.00
CA GLU A 72 11.01 26.74 -25.16
C GLU A 72 12.11 25.67 -25.06
N ASN A 73 13.23 25.99 -24.40
CA ASN A 73 14.32 25.03 -24.21
C ASN A 73 13.99 24.03 -23.09
N LEU A 74 13.37 24.50 -21.99
CA LEU A 74 13.04 23.66 -20.84
C LEU A 74 12.03 22.56 -21.21
N ASP A 75 10.99 22.89 -21.98
CA ASP A 75 10.00 21.91 -22.44
C ASP A 75 10.60 20.85 -23.38
N VAL A 76 11.59 21.23 -24.18
CA VAL A 76 12.33 20.29 -25.05
C VAL A 76 13.12 19.32 -24.19
N PHE A 77 13.90 19.81 -23.21
CA PHE A 77 14.66 18.94 -22.31
C PHE A 77 13.77 18.06 -21.43
N ARG A 78 12.62 18.57 -20.96
CA ARG A 78 11.62 17.76 -20.23
C ARG A 78 11.06 16.63 -21.09
N ARG A 79 10.77 16.88 -22.38
CA ARG A 79 10.29 15.85 -23.31
C ARG A 79 11.36 14.81 -23.64
N GLU A 80 12.61 15.24 -23.87
CA GLU A 80 13.73 14.35 -24.17
C GLU A 80 14.05 13.42 -23.00
N ASN A 81 13.93 13.91 -21.77
CA ASN A 81 14.22 13.16 -20.55
C ASN A 81 12.96 12.55 -19.89
N SER A 82 11.85 12.44 -20.61
CA SER A 82 10.60 11.82 -20.14
C SER A 82 10.03 12.42 -18.85
N GLY A 83 10.32 13.69 -18.57
CA GLY A 83 9.86 14.40 -17.38
C GLY A 83 10.64 14.09 -16.10
N ASP A 84 11.81 13.45 -16.18
CA ASP A 84 12.69 13.28 -15.01
C ASP A 84 13.51 14.57 -14.75
N PRO A 85 13.32 15.26 -13.62
CA PRO A 85 13.98 16.53 -13.33
C PRO A 85 15.50 16.41 -13.19
N ILE A 86 16.00 15.29 -12.64
CA ILE A 86 17.45 15.08 -12.43
C ILE A 86 18.15 14.98 -13.79
N ALA A 87 17.65 14.10 -14.66
CA ALA A 87 18.18 13.93 -16.00
C ALA A 87 18.03 15.21 -16.86
N THR A 88 16.96 15.97 -16.63
CA THR A 88 16.74 17.27 -17.29
C THR A 88 17.83 18.28 -16.90
N VAL A 89 18.13 18.45 -15.61
CA VAL A 89 19.20 19.33 -15.14
C VAL A 89 20.57 18.88 -15.67
N GLU A 90 20.89 17.59 -15.58
CA GLU A 90 22.16 17.04 -16.09
C GLU A 90 22.34 17.31 -17.59
N SER A 91 21.27 17.13 -18.36
CA SER A 91 21.26 17.41 -19.80
C SER A 91 21.42 18.90 -20.10
N MET A 92 20.78 19.78 -19.32
CA MET A 92 20.87 21.24 -19.50
C MET A 92 22.25 21.80 -19.15
N LEU A 93 22.87 21.29 -18.07
CA LEU A 93 24.25 21.60 -17.70
C LEU A 93 25.23 21.06 -18.74
N GLY A 94 25.04 19.82 -19.20
CA GLY A 94 25.88 19.20 -20.23
C GLY A 94 25.79 19.87 -21.60
N ALA A 95 24.63 20.43 -21.95
CA ALA A 95 24.41 21.21 -23.16
C ALA A 95 24.87 22.68 -23.03
N GLY A 96 25.23 23.14 -21.83
CA GLY A 96 25.62 24.52 -21.55
C GLY A 96 24.48 25.54 -21.66
N VAL A 97 23.22 25.07 -21.62
CA VAL A 97 22.02 25.93 -21.64
C VAL A 97 21.78 26.54 -20.26
N LEU A 98 22.11 25.79 -19.21
CA LEU A 98 22.11 26.26 -17.83
C LEU A 98 23.57 26.38 -17.37
N ALA A 99 23.97 27.56 -16.91
CA ALA A 99 25.30 27.76 -16.33
C ALA A 99 25.35 27.15 -14.92
N GLU A 100 26.45 26.47 -14.58
CA GLU A 100 26.62 25.83 -13.26
C GLU A 100 26.54 26.85 -12.11
N GLU A 101 27.10 28.05 -12.29
CA GLU A 101 27.02 29.15 -11.31
C GLU A 101 25.56 29.59 -11.07
N LEU A 102 24.80 29.79 -12.16
CA LEU A 102 23.39 30.18 -12.09
C LEU A 102 22.52 29.11 -11.43
N PHE A 103 22.81 27.84 -11.70
CA PHE A 103 22.12 26.72 -11.05
C PHE A 103 22.40 26.68 -9.56
N LEU A 104 23.66 26.81 -9.13
CA LEU A 104 24.03 26.79 -7.72
C LEU A 104 23.46 27.96 -6.93
N ASP A 105 23.43 29.16 -7.54
CA ASP A 105 22.83 30.34 -6.92
C ASP A 105 21.30 30.19 -6.81
N GLY A 106 20.62 29.75 -7.88
CA GLY A 106 19.19 29.47 -7.85
C GLY A 106 18.82 28.36 -6.86
N PHE A 107 19.64 27.30 -6.77
CA PHE A 107 19.47 26.21 -5.83
C PHE A 107 19.55 26.71 -4.38
N ARG A 108 20.54 27.56 -4.07
CA ARG A 108 20.70 28.21 -2.75
C ARG A 108 19.47 29.04 -2.40
N GLU A 109 19.06 29.93 -3.29
CA GLU A 109 17.90 30.79 -3.06
C GLU A 109 16.62 29.98 -2.83
N GLN A 110 16.41 28.92 -3.63
CA GLN A 110 15.23 28.07 -3.48
C GLN A 110 15.23 27.30 -2.15
N MET A 111 16.40 26.83 -1.68
CA MET A 111 16.52 26.20 -0.37
C MET A 111 16.24 27.20 0.76
N GLU A 112 16.74 28.42 0.64
CA GLU A 112 16.52 29.49 1.62
C GLU A 112 15.03 29.85 1.71
N GLU A 113 14.36 30.07 0.57
CA GLU A 113 12.91 30.30 0.52
C GLU A 113 12.12 29.14 1.16
N ASP A 114 12.47 27.88 0.83
CA ASP A 114 11.78 26.71 1.38
C ASP A 114 11.93 26.60 2.91
N VAL A 115 13.02 27.09 3.48
CA VAL A 115 13.23 27.15 4.94
C VAL A 115 12.52 28.36 5.55
N TYR A 116 12.52 29.51 4.88
CA TYR A 116 11.85 30.72 5.37
C TYR A 116 10.33 30.57 5.39
N ASP A 117 9.74 29.90 4.40
CA ASP A 117 8.30 29.65 4.34
C ASP A 117 7.78 28.87 5.56
N LEU A 118 8.61 28.01 6.17
CA LEU A 118 8.25 27.27 7.38
C LEU A 118 7.91 28.17 8.57
N PHE A 119 8.54 29.36 8.65
CA PHE A 119 8.31 30.30 9.74
C PHE A 119 6.99 31.06 9.58
N LEU A 120 6.38 31.04 8.39
CA LEU A 120 5.07 31.64 8.13
C LEU A 120 3.90 30.69 8.44
N TRP A 121 4.18 29.41 8.72
CA TRP A 121 3.13 28.42 8.99
C TRP A 121 2.58 28.60 10.42
N GLU A 122 1.25 28.61 10.53
CA GLU A 122 0.52 28.75 11.80
C GLU A 122 -0.09 27.40 12.20
N ASN A 123 -0.19 27.10 13.51
CA ASN A 123 -0.80 25.86 14.05
C ASN A 123 -0.13 24.54 13.63
N VAL A 124 1.20 24.50 13.65
CA VAL A 124 1.99 23.36 13.17
C VAL A 124 2.50 22.49 14.32
N HIS A 125 2.53 21.18 14.10
CA HIS A 125 3.15 20.23 15.01
C HIS A 125 4.59 19.93 14.58
N TRP A 126 5.46 19.67 15.55
CA TRP A 126 6.84 19.32 15.26
C TRP A 126 7.32 18.11 16.06
N GLU A 127 8.17 17.30 15.41
CA GLU A 127 8.80 16.11 15.99
C GLU A 127 10.28 16.08 15.62
N PHE A 128 11.16 15.98 16.63
CA PHE A 128 12.61 15.89 16.43
C PHE A 128 13.11 14.47 16.68
N HIS A 129 13.69 13.86 15.64
CA HIS A 129 14.28 12.53 15.63
C HIS A 129 15.79 12.63 15.82
N GLU A 130 16.25 12.50 17.07
CA GLU A 130 17.67 12.60 17.43
C GLU A 130 18.49 11.41 16.90
N GLY A 131 19.61 11.71 16.22
CA GLY A 131 20.59 10.73 15.74
C GLY A 131 20.18 9.97 14.47
N VAL A 132 19.23 10.50 13.70
CA VAL A 132 18.67 9.88 12.50
C VAL A 132 18.92 10.78 11.28
N ASP A 133 19.28 10.17 10.16
CA ASP A 133 19.54 10.77 8.83
C ASP A 133 18.50 10.36 7.76
N GLU A 134 17.66 9.35 8.03
CA GLU A 134 16.54 8.94 7.17
C GLU A 134 15.27 8.62 7.98
N LEU A 135 14.09 9.01 7.48
CA LEU A 135 12.81 8.73 8.14
C LEU A 135 12.12 7.48 7.55
N GLU A 136 11.71 6.55 8.40
CA GLU A 136 10.99 5.34 7.95
C GLU A 136 9.68 5.70 7.22
N GLY A 137 9.58 5.30 5.95
CA GLY A 137 8.37 5.46 5.13
C GLY A 137 8.22 6.80 4.42
N ARG A 138 9.24 7.68 4.43
CA ARG A 138 9.24 8.93 3.66
C ARG A 138 10.58 9.12 2.94
N GLU A 139 10.52 9.31 1.62
CA GLU A 139 11.71 9.54 0.79
C GLU A 139 12.21 10.98 0.95
N GLY A 140 13.52 11.14 1.15
CA GLY A 140 14.18 12.44 1.15
C GLY A 140 15.71 12.32 1.21
N VAL A 141 16.38 13.32 0.67
CA VAL A 141 17.84 13.41 0.57
C VAL A 141 18.34 14.60 1.37
N ILE A 142 19.53 14.48 1.95
CA ILE A 142 20.25 15.56 2.64
C ILE A 142 21.39 16.01 1.74
N ASN A 143 21.43 17.30 1.41
CA ASN A 143 22.56 17.85 0.65
C ASN A 143 23.66 18.31 1.62
N GLU A 144 24.79 17.59 1.64
CA GLU A 144 25.91 17.91 2.53
C GLU A 144 26.68 19.20 2.15
N ASN A 145 26.44 19.75 0.96
CA ASN A 145 27.15 20.94 0.47
C ASN A 145 26.53 22.26 0.94
N PHE A 146 25.30 22.22 1.46
CA PHE A 146 24.54 23.42 1.77
C PHE A 146 24.00 23.38 3.20
N PHE A 147 24.62 24.18 4.08
CA PHE A 147 24.20 24.35 5.47
C PHE A 147 24.00 25.84 5.77
N LEU A 148 22.84 26.15 6.32
CA LEU A 148 22.45 27.49 6.75
C LEU A 148 22.73 27.65 8.24
N SER A 149 23.13 28.86 8.63
CA SER A 149 23.35 29.22 10.03
C SER A 149 22.00 29.37 10.75
N PRO A 150 21.76 28.67 11.87
CA PRO A 150 20.51 28.80 12.63
C PRO A 150 20.20 30.25 13.03
N ASP A 151 21.22 31.02 13.43
CA ASP A 151 21.04 32.41 13.86
C ASP A 151 20.63 33.31 12.70
N SER A 152 21.18 33.08 11.50
CA SER A 152 20.84 33.85 10.30
C SER A 152 19.42 33.52 9.82
N LEU A 153 19.01 32.25 9.93
CA LEU A 153 17.65 31.82 9.65
C LEU A 153 16.64 32.48 10.60
N VAL A 154 16.92 32.49 11.91
CA VAL A 154 16.03 33.10 12.90
C VAL A 154 15.92 34.62 12.72
N MET A 155 17.04 35.30 12.42
CA MET A 155 17.01 36.74 12.17
C MET A 155 16.23 37.10 10.90
N GLU A 156 16.43 36.36 9.81
CA GLU A 156 15.70 36.60 8.56
C GLU A 156 14.22 36.22 8.68
N ALA A 157 13.90 35.15 9.39
CA ALA A 157 12.52 34.79 9.72
C ALA A 157 11.81 35.89 10.54
N ALA A 158 12.48 36.48 11.53
CA ALA A 158 11.92 37.59 12.30
C ALA A 158 11.66 38.82 11.41
N ARG A 159 12.61 39.17 10.52
CA ARG A 159 12.44 40.25 9.55
C ARG A 159 11.26 39.99 8.61
N ARG A 160 11.13 38.77 8.09
CA ARG A 160 10.02 38.37 7.21
C ARG A 160 8.69 38.35 7.94
N LEU A 161 8.63 37.93 9.20
CA LEU A 161 7.40 37.98 9.99
C LEU A 161 6.93 39.42 10.21
N ASP A 162 7.85 40.34 10.50
CA ASP A 162 7.54 41.78 10.60
C ASP A 162 7.08 42.35 9.25
N GLU A 163 7.77 42.02 8.15
CA GLU A 163 7.39 42.47 6.80
C GLU A 163 6.04 41.85 6.38
N TRP A 164 5.80 40.58 6.69
CA TRP A 164 4.55 39.86 6.40
C TRP A 164 3.36 40.44 7.16
N ALA A 165 3.55 40.87 8.41
CA ALA A 165 2.51 41.56 9.16
C ALA A 165 2.08 42.86 8.45
N PHE A 166 3.04 43.64 7.94
CA PHE A 166 2.76 44.83 7.14
C PHE A 166 2.09 44.50 5.79
N LEU A 167 2.54 43.46 5.10
CA LEU A 167 1.92 43.02 3.83
C LEU A 167 0.47 42.57 4.03
N ARG A 168 0.16 41.88 5.12
CA ARG A 168 -1.22 41.48 5.47
C ARG A 168 -2.11 42.65 5.87
N GLU A 169 -1.58 43.78 6.31
CA GLU A 169 -2.42 44.98 6.53
C GLU A 169 -2.96 45.55 5.21
N GLN A 170 -2.19 45.46 4.12
CA GLN A 170 -2.59 45.97 2.81
C GLN A 170 -3.33 44.93 1.95
N VAL A 171 -2.91 43.68 2.05
CA VAL A 171 -3.53 42.53 1.36
C VAL A 171 -3.98 41.52 2.42
N PRO A 172 -5.22 41.65 2.95
CA PRO A 172 -5.67 40.91 4.13
C PRO A 172 -5.65 39.39 4.01
N GLY A 173 -5.82 38.84 2.81
CA GLY A 173 -5.97 37.40 2.66
C GLY A 173 -5.83 36.87 1.23
N PRO A 174 -5.78 35.54 1.08
CA PRO A 174 -5.56 34.88 -0.20
C PRO A 174 -6.79 34.93 -1.12
N LEU A 175 -7.98 35.21 -0.56
CA LEU A 175 -9.24 35.35 -1.28
C LEU A 175 -9.49 36.79 -1.78
N GLU A 176 -8.57 37.73 -1.54
CA GLU A 176 -8.71 39.09 -2.07
C GLU A 176 -8.59 39.10 -3.59
N ILE A 177 -9.37 39.97 -4.23
CA ILE A 177 -9.45 40.10 -5.68
C ILE A 177 -9.28 41.56 -6.03
N TYR A 178 -8.32 41.82 -6.91
CA TYR A 178 -7.98 43.17 -7.35
C TYR A 178 -8.23 43.31 -8.84
N GLU A 179 -8.70 44.49 -9.25
CA GLU A 179 -8.82 44.90 -10.64
C GLU A 179 -7.86 46.05 -10.95
N PRO A 180 -7.32 46.14 -12.17
CA PRO A 180 -6.52 47.30 -12.58
C PRO A 180 -7.36 48.56 -12.54
N ASP A 181 -6.82 49.66 -11.99
CA ASP A 181 -7.50 50.95 -12.05
C ASP A 181 -7.44 51.49 -13.49
N PRO A 182 -8.57 51.59 -14.21
CA PRO A 182 -8.57 52.07 -15.59
C PRO A 182 -8.21 53.56 -15.73
N SER A 183 -8.10 54.30 -14.62
CA SER A 183 -7.77 55.72 -14.60
C SER A 183 -6.26 56.02 -14.56
N ILE A 184 -5.41 55.02 -14.31
CA ILE A 184 -3.96 55.17 -14.16
C ILE A 184 -3.24 54.26 -15.16
N ASP A 185 -2.37 54.84 -15.99
CA ASP A 185 -1.57 54.08 -16.96
C ASP A 185 -0.26 53.61 -16.31
N ALA A 186 0.06 52.31 -16.41
CA ALA A 186 1.20 51.68 -15.72
C ALA A 186 2.56 52.34 -16.06
N GLY A 187 2.68 52.98 -17.22
CA GLY A 187 3.87 53.73 -17.64
C GLY A 187 4.09 55.08 -16.94
N THR A 188 3.19 55.49 -16.04
CA THR A 188 3.24 56.78 -15.32
C THR A 188 3.90 56.67 -13.95
N VAL A 189 4.09 55.45 -13.43
CA VAL A 189 4.62 55.17 -12.09
C VAL A 189 6.15 54.98 -12.15
N SER A 190 6.85 55.57 -11.18
CA SER A 190 8.31 55.58 -11.12
C SER A 190 8.82 54.31 -10.41
N GLU A 191 9.61 53.50 -11.11
CA GLU A 191 10.36 52.32 -10.60
C GLU A 191 9.50 51.27 -9.85
N LEU A 192 8.66 50.54 -10.60
CA LEU A 192 8.15 49.24 -10.14
C LEU A 192 9.27 48.20 -10.19
N ASP A 193 9.33 47.30 -9.22
CA ASP A 193 10.23 46.15 -9.30
C ASP A 193 9.74 45.14 -10.36
N ASP A 194 10.68 44.35 -10.91
CA ASP A 194 10.38 43.37 -11.96
C ASP A 194 9.30 42.36 -11.50
N PHE A 195 9.26 42.07 -10.19
CA PHE A 195 8.24 41.22 -9.57
C PHE A 195 6.84 41.85 -9.59
N SER A 196 6.67 43.12 -9.20
CA SER A 196 5.35 43.79 -9.28
C SER A 196 4.84 43.90 -10.70
N LEU A 197 5.72 44.10 -11.68
CA LEU A 197 5.34 44.13 -13.09
C LEU A 197 4.82 42.76 -13.55
N SER A 198 5.52 41.67 -13.21
CA SER A 198 5.04 40.32 -13.54
C SER A 198 3.73 39.97 -12.84
N VAL A 199 3.52 40.41 -11.59
CA VAL A 199 2.27 40.18 -10.85
C VAL A 199 1.11 40.95 -11.50
N LEU A 200 1.35 42.18 -11.96
CA LEU A 200 0.33 43.04 -12.59
C LEU A 200 -0.31 42.37 -13.83
N ASP A 201 0.46 41.62 -14.61
CA ASP A 201 -0.03 40.90 -15.80
C ASP A 201 -1.11 39.86 -15.47
N PHE A 202 -1.15 39.36 -14.22
CA PHE A 202 -2.14 38.38 -13.76
C PHE A 202 -3.38 39.01 -13.11
N VAL A 203 -3.33 40.31 -12.77
CA VAL A 203 -4.44 41.03 -12.12
C VAL A 203 -5.47 41.46 -13.16
N ASP A 204 -6.60 40.77 -13.20
CA ASP A 204 -7.67 40.99 -14.19
C ASP A 204 -9.05 41.29 -13.58
N GLY A 205 -9.13 41.44 -12.25
CA GLY A 205 -10.39 41.59 -11.52
C GLY A 205 -11.15 40.30 -11.28
N ARG A 206 -10.67 39.15 -11.77
CA ARG A 206 -11.39 37.87 -11.72
C ARG A 206 -10.63 36.84 -10.89
N ARG A 207 -9.30 36.93 -10.84
CA ARG A 207 -8.43 36.02 -10.06
C ARG A 207 -8.21 36.54 -8.65
N ASN A 208 -8.27 35.62 -7.67
CA ASN A 208 -7.86 35.91 -6.30
C ASN A 208 -6.34 35.81 -6.14
N VAL A 209 -5.83 36.31 -5.02
CA VAL A 209 -4.40 36.26 -4.70
C VAL A 209 -3.86 34.82 -4.70
N ALA A 210 -4.62 33.83 -4.21
CA ALA A 210 -4.21 32.43 -4.24
C ALA A 210 -3.94 31.93 -5.66
N ARG A 211 -4.83 32.25 -6.61
CA ARG A 211 -4.70 31.88 -8.01
C ARG A 211 -3.56 32.63 -8.69
N ILE A 212 -3.34 33.89 -8.32
CA ILE A 212 -2.18 34.66 -8.79
C ILE A 212 -0.88 34.01 -8.32
N ILE A 213 -0.80 33.52 -7.07
CA ILE A 213 0.36 32.77 -6.57
C ILE A 213 0.59 31.51 -7.39
N GLU A 214 -0.47 30.72 -7.62
CA GLU A 214 -0.38 29.48 -8.39
C GLU A 214 0.06 29.71 -9.85
N MET A 215 -0.52 30.72 -10.52
CA MET A 215 -0.22 31.01 -11.93
C MET A 215 1.12 31.72 -12.12
N SER A 216 1.52 32.56 -11.17
CA SER A 216 2.82 33.25 -11.23
C SER A 216 3.98 32.31 -10.88
N GLY A 217 3.73 31.27 -10.06
CA GLY A 217 4.73 30.34 -9.53
C GLY A 217 5.78 30.99 -8.61
N VAL A 218 5.54 32.24 -8.24
CA VAL A 218 6.38 33.00 -7.31
C VAL A 218 5.98 32.65 -5.87
N THR A 219 6.94 32.70 -4.93
CA THR A 219 6.63 32.43 -3.52
C THR A 219 5.57 33.39 -2.99
N PRO A 220 4.66 32.94 -2.09
CA PRO A 220 3.58 33.78 -1.56
C PRO A 220 4.09 35.13 -1.05
N PHE A 221 5.24 35.15 -0.37
CA PHE A 221 5.86 36.36 0.14
C PHE A 221 6.05 37.46 -0.92
N HIS A 222 6.62 37.12 -2.07
CA HIS A 222 6.90 38.09 -3.12
C HIS A 222 5.64 38.53 -3.86
N VAL A 223 4.63 37.65 -4.01
CA VAL A 223 3.34 38.03 -4.61
C VAL A 223 2.60 39.04 -3.73
N TYR A 224 2.54 38.80 -2.42
CA TYR A 224 1.95 39.74 -1.47
C TYR A 224 2.72 41.07 -1.44
N LYS A 225 4.04 41.03 -1.57
CA LYS A 225 4.88 42.23 -1.67
C LYS A 225 4.59 43.05 -2.93
N GLY A 226 4.50 42.38 -4.08
CA GLY A 226 4.17 43.03 -5.34
C GLY A 226 2.75 43.62 -5.33
N LEU A 227 1.75 42.86 -4.86
CA LEU A 227 0.38 43.36 -4.71
C LEU A 227 0.29 44.53 -3.75
N SER A 228 1.00 44.49 -2.61
CA SER A 228 1.08 45.59 -1.65
C SER A 228 1.67 46.87 -2.28
N GLN A 229 2.73 46.74 -3.08
CA GLN A 229 3.30 47.87 -3.82
C GLN A 229 2.30 48.43 -4.85
N LEU A 230 1.63 47.56 -5.61
CA LEU A 230 0.62 47.96 -6.60
C LEU A 230 -0.59 48.67 -5.96
N VAL A 231 -1.04 48.21 -4.77
CA VAL A 231 -2.10 48.86 -3.99
C VAL A 231 -1.64 50.21 -3.46
N THR A 232 -0.42 50.30 -2.93
CA THR A 232 0.15 51.55 -2.39
C THR A 232 0.29 52.64 -3.46
N GLU A 233 0.71 52.25 -4.67
CA GLU A 233 0.82 53.15 -5.84
C GLU A 233 -0.53 53.44 -6.51
N GLY A 234 -1.61 52.75 -6.09
CA GLY A 234 -2.97 52.94 -6.61
C GLY A 234 -3.21 52.34 -7.99
N LEU A 235 -2.35 51.44 -8.47
CA LEU A 235 -2.49 50.79 -9.79
C LEU A 235 -3.59 49.72 -9.82
N ILE A 236 -3.92 49.15 -8.67
CA ILE A 236 -4.95 48.14 -8.53
C ILE A 236 -5.92 48.51 -7.39
N LEU A 237 -7.20 48.20 -7.58
CA LEU A 237 -8.28 48.45 -6.63
C LEU A 237 -8.96 47.15 -6.22
N PRO A 238 -9.40 46.99 -4.97
CA PRO A 238 -10.16 45.82 -4.56
C PRO A 238 -11.53 45.81 -5.24
N VAL A 239 -11.94 44.65 -5.75
CA VAL A 239 -13.24 44.47 -6.41
C VAL A 239 -14.37 44.66 -5.38
N PRO A 240 -15.42 45.45 -5.69
CA PRO A 240 -16.53 45.68 -4.76
C PRO A 240 -17.37 44.41 -4.53
N ASP A 241 -17.66 44.13 -3.26
CA ASP A 241 -18.38 42.93 -2.82
C ASP A 241 -19.72 42.68 -3.55
N THR A 242 -20.43 43.74 -3.93
CA THR A 242 -21.73 43.63 -4.61
C THR A 242 -21.63 43.07 -6.02
N SER A 243 -20.44 43.07 -6.63
CA SER A 243 -20.23 42.62 -8.01
C SER A 243 -19.75 41.16 -8.09
N LEU A 244 -19.35 40.57 -6.96
CA LEU A 244 -18.71 39.24 -6.91
C LEU A 244 -19.60 38.13 -7.50
N LEU A 245 -20.91 38.16 -7.23
CA LEU A 245 -21.83 37.09 -7.63
C LEU A 245 -22.17 37.15 -9.14
N ASP A 246 -22.29 38.36 -9.70
CA ASP A 246 -22.48 38.57 -11.13
C ASP A 246 -21.19 38.22 -11.91
N MET A 247 -20.03 38.57 -11.37
CA MET A 247 -18.73 38.21 -11.94
C MET A 247 -18.48 36.71 -11.90
N ALA A 248 -18.84 36.04 -10.80
CA ALA A 248 -18.76 34.59 -10.70
C ALA A 248 -19.63 33.89 -11.75
N ASN A 249 -20.89 34.33 -11.92
CA ASN A 249 -21.78 33.85 -12.97
C ASN A 249 -21.18 34.00 -14.37
N SER A 250 -20.59 35.17 -14.67
CA SER A 250 -19.92 35.41 -15.94
C SER A 250 -18.73 34.47 -16.15
N CYS A 251 -17.91 34.25 -15.12
CA CYS A 251 -16.73 33.38 -15.20
C CYS A 251 -17.13 31.91 -15.44
N ILE A 252 -18.13 31.42 -14.72
CA ILE A 252 -18.66 30.05 -14.91
C ILE A 252 -19.24 29.89 -16.32
N GLY A 253 -20.00 30.88 -16.82
CA GLY A 253 -20.55 30.87 -18.18
C GLY A 253 -19.49 30.90 -19.29
N GLU A 254 -18.33 31.50 -19.03
CA GLU A 254 -17.17 31.51 -19.94
C GLU A 254 -16.33 30.23 -19.86
N GLY A 255 -16.67 29.28 -18.98
CA GLY A 255 -15.91 28.04 -18.76
C GLY A 255 -14.71 28.20 -17.81
N ARG A 256 -14.54 29.36 -17.17
CA ARG A 256 -13.52 29.61 -16.14
C ARG A 256 -14.10 29.34 -14.76
N VAL A 257 -14.39 28.05 -14.51
CA VAL A 257 -15.11 27.60 -13.32
C VAL A 257 -14.30 27.86 -12.04
N GLU A 258 -12.98 27.63 -12.05
CA GLU A 258 -12.09 27.84 -10.88
C GLU A 258 -12.13 29.30 -10.40
N ASP A 259 -11.91 30.26 -11.31
CA ASP A 259 -12.00 31.69 -11.00
C ASP A 259 -13.38 32.05 -10.43
N GLY A 260 -14.45 31.46 -10.98
CA GLY A 260 -15.82 31.63 -10.52
C GLY A 260 -16.06 31.12 -9.10
N ILE A 261 -15.49 29.97 -8.74
CA ILE A 261 -15.58 29.41 -7.39
C ILE A 261 -14.90 30.33 -6.38
N TYR A 262 -13.71 30.84 -6.68
CA TYR A 262 -12.99 31.74 -5.76
C TYR A 262 -13.75 33.05 -5.50
N LEU A 263 -14.37 33.62 -6.53
CA LEU A 263 -15.27 34.77 -6.40
C LEU A 263 -16.45 34.45 -5.45
N LEU A 264 -17.01 33.24 -5.55
CA LEU A 264 -18.10 32.79 -4.67
C LEU A 264 -17.63 32.55 -3.23
N GLU A 265 -16.43 31.99 -3.02
CA GLU A 265 -15.85 31.82 -1.69
C GLU A 265 -15.62 33.15 -0.98
N LYS A 266 -15.13 34.16 -1.72
CA LYS A 266 -15.00 35.53 -1.21
C LYS A 266 -16.36 36.13 -0.86
N ALA A 267 -17.36 35.95 -1.71
CA ALA A 267 -18.73 36.40 -1.43
C ALA A 267 -19.31 35.73 -0.18
N ILE A 268 -19.10 34.42 -0.01
CA ILE A 268 -19.51 33.66 1.18
C ILE A 268 -18.81 34.18 2.45
N GLN A 269 -17.50 34.42 2.38
CA GLN A 269 -16.73 34.98 3.51
C GLN A 269 -17.29 36.32 3.97
N ASN A 270 -17.70 37.17 3.01
CA ASN A 270 -18.28 38.48 3.28
C ASN A 270 -19.79 38.43 3.55
N GLN A 271 -20.40 37.24 3.59
CA GLN A 271 -21.85 37.01 3.77
C GLN A 271 -22.73 37.72 2.72
N VAL A 272 -22.23 37.83 1.49
CA VAL A 272 -22.93 38.49 0.37
C VAL A 272 -23.54 37.44 -0.56
N GLY A 273 -24.82 37.62 -0.90
CA GLY A 273 -25.51 36.74 -1.87
C GLY A 273 -25.87 35.35 -1.33
N LEU A 274 -25.98 35.18 -0.01
CA LEU A 274 -26.49 33.96 0.61
C LEU A 274 -28.03 33.92 0.50
N PRO A 275 -28.66 32.76 0.23
CA PRO A 275 -28.07 31.42 0.15
C PRO A 275 -27.53 31.02 -1.24
N ASP A 276 -27.85 31.76 -2.31
CA ASP A 276 -27.53 31.39 -3.70
C ASP A 276 -26.04 31.15 -3.94
N ALA A 277 -25.15 31.92 -3.31
CA ALA A 277 -23.71 31.72 -3.42
C ALA A 277 -23.26 30.32 -2.97
N TYR A 278 -23.90 29.73 -1.94
CA TYR A 278 -23.61 28.35 -1.52
C TYR A 278 -23.95 27.34 -2.60
N LEU A 279 -25.12 27.50 -3.23
CA LEU A 279 -25.57 26.60 -4.28
C LEU A 279 -24.65 26.67 -5.50
N MET A 280 -24.29 27.88 -5.91
CA MET A 280 -23.40 28.11 -7.04
C MET A 280 -21.99 27.58 -6.80
N ALA A 281 -21.46 27.76 -5.58
CA ALA A 281 -20.14 27.23 -5.22
C ALA A 281 -20.16 25.70 -5.23
N ALA A 282 -21.23 25.09 -4.72
CA ALA A 282 -21.40 23.65 -4.72
C ALA A 282 -21.45 23.06 -6.15
N GLN A 283 -22.21 23.69 -7.05
CA GLN A 283 -22.26 23.31 -8.47
C GLN A 283 -20.92 23.49 -9.17
N GLY A 284 -20.18 24.56 -8.86
CA GLY A 284 -18.82 24.77 -9.37
C GLY A 284 -17.89 23.64 -8.96
N TYR A 285 -17.85 23.30 -7.67
CA TYR A 285 -17.03 22.19 -7.17
C TYR A 285 -17.46 20.83 -7.73
N GLU A 286 -18.76 20.61 -7.97
CA GLU A 286 -19.27 19.41 -8.63
C GLU A 286 -18.76 19.28 -10.08
N THR A 287 -18.72 20.38 -10.84
CA THR A 287 -18.17 20.36 -12.22
C THR A 287 -16.67 20.10 -12.29
N GLN A 288 -15.94 20.28 -11.18
CA GLN A 288 -14.51 19.97 -11.06
C GLN A 288 -14.24 18.58 -10.46
N ASP A 289 -15.27 17.78 -10.24
CA ASP A 289 -15.19 16.48 -9.56
C ASP A 289 -14.65 16.56 -8.10
N GLU A 290 -14.70 17.73 -7.47
CA GLU A 290 -14.33 17.94 -6.06
C GLU A 290 -15.53 17.73 -5.11
N TYR A 291 -16.05 16.50 -5.06
CA TYR A 291 -17.32 16.18 -4.39
C TYR A 291 -17.34 16.50 -2.89
N ALA A 292 -16.21 16.41 -2.18
CA ALA A 292 -16.16 16.69 -0.74
C ALA A 292 -16.44 18.16 -0.44
N LYS A 293 -15.87 19.09 -1.21
CA LYS A 293 -16.13 20.53 -1.08
C LYS A 293 -17.52 20.88 -1.57
N ALA A 294 -17.98 20.27 -2.67
CA ALA A 294 -19.35 20.44 -3.15
C ALA A 294 -20.38 20.08 -2.06
N VAL A 295 -20.23 18.91 -1.42
CA VAL A 295 -21.10 18.47 -0.33
C VAL A 295 -21.04 19.43 0.88
N TYR A 296 -19.88 19.99 1.21
CA TYR A 296 -19.78 21.00 2.26
C TYR A 296 -20.65 22.23 1.98
N HIS A 297 -20.60 22.78 0.77
CA HIS A 297 -21.40 23.93 0.39
C HIS A 297 -22.89 23.61 0.27
N TYR A 298 -23.25 22.44 -0.28
CA TYR A 298 -24.63 21.97 -0.29
C TYR A 298 -25.21 21.79 1.11
N LYS A 299 -24.42 21.34 2.11
CA LYS A 299 -24.83 21.29 3.52
C LYS A 299 -25.21 22.69 4.04
N LEU A 300 -24.41 23.70 3.73
CA LEU A 300 -24.68 25.09 4.14
C LEU A 300 -25.95 25.64 3.46
N TYR A 301 -26.09 25.39 2.15
CA TYR A 301 -27.31 25.74 1.41
C TYR A 301 -28.56 25.08 2.00
N SER A 302 -28.49 23.77 2.29
CA SER A 302 -29.60 23.02 2.88
C SER A 302 -30.01 23.57 4.25
N ASN A 303 -29.04 24.02 5.06
CA ASN A 303 -29.32 24.63 6.37
C ASN A 303 -30.10 25.95 6.21
N ALA A 304 -29.70 26.80 5.26
CA ALA A 304 -30.43 28.03 4.95
C ALA A 304 -31.86 27.74 4.45
N CYS A 305 -32.03 26.73 3.59
CA CYS A 305 -33.36 26.29 3.15
C CYS A 305 -34.23 25.81 4.32
N VAL A 306 -33.65 25.11 5.31
CA VAL A 306 -34.37 24.68 6.52
C VAL A 306 -34.76 25.88 7.39
N GLU A 307 -33.90 26.88 7.53
CA GLU A 307 -34.21 28.13 8.27
C GLU A 307 -35.35 28.92 7.62
N GLU A 308 -35.44 28.88 6.29
CA GLU A 308 -36.52 29.51 5.51
C GLU A 308 -37.78 28.63 5.37
N TYR A 309 -37.81 27.45 6.00
CA TYR A 309 -38.91 26.46 5.94
C TYR A 309 -39.17 25.88 4.53
N GLU A 310 -38.18 25.91 3.65
CA GLU A 310 -38.24 25.35 2.30
C GLU A 310 -37.83 23.88 2.28
N TRP A 311 -38.63 23.03 2.93
CA TRP A 311 -38.33 21.61 3.16
C TRP A 311 -38.06 20.80 1.89
N GLY A 312 -38.75 21.12 0.78
CA GLY A 312 -38.57 20.40 -0.49
C GLY A 312 -37.20 20.65 -1.15
N LEU A 313 -36.68 21.88 -1.07
CA LEU A 313 -35.36 22.21 -1.60
C LEU A 313 -34.24 21.68 -0.70
N ALA A 314 -34.44 21.74 0.63
CA ALA A 314 -33.52 21.13 1.59
C ALA A 314 -33.41 19.61 1.39
N GLU A 315 -34.55 18.93 1.21
CA GLU A 315 -34.58 17.48 0.95
C GLU A 315 -33.91 17.14 -0.38
N GLY A 316 -34.26 17.82 -1.47
CA GLY A 316 -33.67 17.57 -2.79
C GLY A 316 -32.16 17.79 -2.81
N THR A 317 -31.67 18.84 -2.14
CA THR A 317 -30.23 19.12 -2.00
C THR A 317 -29.52 18.02 -1.22
N LEU A 318 -30.08 17.61 -0.08
CA LEU A 318 -29.47 16.58 0.77
C LEU A 318 -29.52 15.20 0.11
N SER A 319 -30.60 14.89 -0.62
CA SER A 319 -30.70 13.68 -1.44
C SER A 319 -29.61 13.63 -2.50
N HIS A 320 -29.42 14.73 -3.25
CA HIS A 320 -28.32 14.88 -4.21
C HIS A 320 -26.94 14.70 -3.56
N CYS A 321 -26.74 15.23 -2.34
CA CYS A 321 -25.48 15.03 -1.60
C CYS A 321 -25.23 13.56 -1.23
N VAL A 322 -26.28 12.80 -0.88
CA VAL A 322 -26.16 11.37 -0.56
C VAL A 322 -25.79 10.56 -1.80
N ASP A 323 -26.29 10.97 -2.97
CA ASP A 323 -25.93 10.35 -4.25
C ASP A 323 -24.49 10.67 -4.66
N LEU A 324 -24.05 11.92 -4.48
CA LEU A 324 -22.68 12.36 -4.76
C LEU A 324 -21.65 11.66 -3.86
N LEU A 325 -21.90 11.62 -2.54
CA LEU A 325 -20.97 11.06 -1.56
C LEU A 325 -21.68 10.13 -0.56
N PRO A 326 -21.93 8.86 -0.95
CA PRO A 326 -22.64 7.90 -0.11
C PRO A 326 -21.94 7.57 1.22
N THR A 327 -20.65 7.86 1.33
CA THR A 327 -19.85 7.60 2.54
C THR A 327 -20.02 8.66 3.63
N ASP A 328 -20.56 9.84 3.30
CA ASP A 328 -20.75 10.92 4.28
C ASP A 328 -21.98 10.65 5.15
N LEU A 329 -21.72 10.19 6.37
CA LEU A 329 -22.76 9.85 7.35
C LEU A 329 -23.47 11.09 7.90
N ASP A 330 -22.81 12.25 7.93
CA ASP A 330 -23.38 13.49 8.48
C ASP A 330 -24.48 14.03 7.56
N VAL A 331 -24.29 13.95 6.24
CA VAL A 331 -25.33 14.31 5.25
C VAL A 331 -26.57 13.47 5.48
N ARG A 332 -26.40 12.14 5.59
CA ARG A 332 -27.51 11.19 5.75
C ARG A 332 -28.27 11.44 7.05
N GLU A 333 -27.56 11.76 8.13
CA GLU A 333 -28.18 12.12 9.40
C GLU A 333 -29.00 13.41 9.29
N ARG A 334 -28.47 14.45 8.62
CA ARG A 334 -29.21 15.70 8.37
C ARG A 334 -30.43 15.47 7.49
N TRP A 335 -30.28 14.67 6.42
CA TRP A 335 -31.36 14.30 5.52
C TRP A 335 -32.49 13.59 6.26
N LEU A 336 -32.15 12.64 7.13
CA LEU A 336 -33.14 11.96 7.98
C LEU A 336 -33.91 12.93 8.87
N ARG A 337 -33.24 13.92 9.48
CA ARG A 337 -33.90 14.94 10.31
C ARG A 337 -34.88 15.78 9.51
N VAL A 338 -34.52 16.16 8.28
CA VAL A 338 -35.40 16.88 7.36
C VAL A 338 -36.61 16.02 6.99
N LEU A 339 -36.38 14.77 6.55
CA LEU A 339 -37.45 13.82 6.20
C LEU A 339 -38.41 13.57 7.38
N ALA A 340 -37.91 13.49 8.61
CA ALA A 340 -38.73 13.27 9.81
C ALA A 340 -39.63 14.46 10.17
N GLN A 341 -39.33 15.67 9.69
CA GLN A 341 -40.12 16.88 9.93
C GLN A 341 -41.13 17.18 8.82
N MET A 342 -41.00 16.52 7.67
CA MET A 342 -41.93 16.69 6.54
C MET A 342 -43.26 15.95 6.79
N GLU A 343 -44.38 16.60 6.47
CA GLU A 343 -45.71 15.96 6.56
C GLU A 343 -45.91 14.85 5.51
N SER A 344 -45.19 14.92 4.39
CA SER A 344 -45.23 13.93 3.30
C SER A 344 -43.84 13.80 2.68
N PRO A 345 -42.94 13.01 3.29
CA PRO A 345 -41.60 12.81 2.77
C PRO A 345 -41.63 11.94 1.50
N PRO A 346 -40.73 12.17 0.53
CA PRO A 346 -40.66 11.38 -0.70
C PRO A 346 -40.18 9.94 -0.46
N ILE A 347 -39.38 9.73 0.58
CA ILE A 347 -38.82 8.43 1.00
C ILE A 347 -39.20 8.20 2.46
N ASP A 348 -39.47 6.95 2.83
CA ASP A 348 -39.78 6.58 4.22
C ASP A 348 -38.56 6.84 5.13
N PRO A 349 -38.66 7.74 6.13
CA PRO A 349 -37.58 8.03 7.08
C PRO A 349 -37.07 6.77 7.80
N MET A 350 -37.93 5.76 7.99
CA MET A 350 -37.58 4.52 8.69
C MET A 350 -36.54 3.69 7.93
N GLU A 351 -36.55 3.72 6.59
CA GLU A 351 -35.60 2.96 5.78
C GLU A 351 -34.19 3.55 5.90
N VAL A 352 -34.08 4.87 5.80
CA VAL A 352 -32.80 5.60 5.91
C VAL A 352 -32.23 5.47 7.31
N GLY A 353 -33.07 5.65 8.34
CA GLY A 353 -32.63 5.64 9.73
C GLY A 353 -32.20 4.26 10.24
N ARG A 354 -32.84 3.15 9.84
CA ARG A 354 -32.42 1.81 10.23
C ARG A 354 -31.02 1.48 9.73
N LYS A 355 -30.72 1.81 8.46
CA LYS A 355 -29.38 1.63 7.88
C LYS A 355 -28.33 2.46 8.61
N LEU A 356 -28.66 3.69 9.01
CA LEU A 356 -27.75 4.54 9.79
C LEU A 356 -27.46 4.00 11.19
N ILE A 357 -28.47 3.45 11.87
CA ILE A 357 -28.30 2.85 13.20
C ILE A 357 -27.33 1.67 13.14
N ASP A 358 -27.50 0.79 12.15
CA ASP A 358 -26.60 -0.36 11.98
C ASP A 358 -25.15 0.10 11.77
N ILE A 359 -24.95 1.11 10.91
CA ILE A 359 -23.62 1.70 10.66
C ILE A 359 -23.02 2.32 11.92
N PHE A 360 -23.77 3.14 12.67
CA PHE A 360 -23.24 3.79 13.88
C PHE A 360 -22.95 2.80 15.01
N LEU A 361 -23.72 1.71 15.12
CA LEU A 361 -23.44 0.65 16.08
C LEU A 361 -22.19 -0.16 15.73
N ASP A 362 -21.94 -0.41 14.44
CA ASP A 362 -20.69 -1.06 13.97
C ASP A 362 -19.45 -0.18 14.20
N LEU A 363 -19.61 1.15 14.17
CA LEU A 363 -18.55 2.13 14.43
C LEU A 363 -18.39 2.50 15.93
N ASP A 364 -19.18 1.90 16.83
CA ASP A 364 -19.24 2.22 18.27
C ASP A 364 -19.62 3.68 18.62
N GLU A 365 -20.25 4.41 17.68
CA GLU A 365 -20.71 5.80 17.84
C GLU A 365 -22.08 5.87 18.55
N THR A 366 -22.11 5.48 19.83
CA THR A 366 -23.35 5.30 20.60
C THR A 366 -24.19 6.58 20.79
N ASP A 367 -23.56 7.76 20.86
CA ASP A 367 -24.27 9.03 21.02
C ASP A 367 -25.04 9.46 19.78
N ARG A 368 -24.50 9.21 18.59
CA ARG A 368 -25.15 9.52 17.31
C ARG A 368 -26.24 8.51 17.00
N ALA A 369 -25.99 7.22 17.26
CA ALA A 369 -27.03 6.19 17.19
C ALA A 369 -28.24 6.53 18.08
N ARG A 370 -28.02 7.10 19.27
CA ARG A 370 -29.10 7.59 20.14
C ARG A 370 -29.92 8.70 19.49
N GLN A 371 -29.29 9.73 18.92
CA GLN A 371 -29.99 10.86 18.29
C GLN A 371 -30.85 10.40 17.09
N VAL A 372 -30.32 9.48 16.27
CA VAL A 372 -31.07 8.88 15.17
C VAL A 372 -32.26 8.07 15.69
N LEU A 373 -32.08 7.24 16.72
CA LEU A 373 -33.16 6.47 17.35
C LEU A 373 -34.27 7.37 17.91
N GLU A 374 -33.91 8.49 18.56
CA GLU A 374 -34.89 9.44 19.07
C GLU A 374 -35.67 10.13 17.95
N THR A 375 -34.99 10.48 16.85
CA THR A 375 -35.63 11.05 15.65
C THR A 375 -36.62 10.08 15.02
N LEU A 376 -36.24 8.80 14.89
CA LEU A 376 -37.14 7.76 14.35
C LEU A 376 -38.33 7.45 15.25
N LEU A 377 -38.16 7.51 16.58
CA LEU A 377 -39.26 7.30 17.52
C LEU A 377 -40.29 8.44 17.52
N GLN A 378 -39.95 9.64 17.01
CA GLN A 378 -40.93 10.69 16.76
C GLN A 378 -41.84 10.33 15.58
N VAL A 379 -41.29 9.67 14.56
CA VAL A 379 -42.02 9.22 13.36
C VAL A 379 -42.83 7.96 13.63
N ALA A 380 -42.25 6.97 14.32
CA ALA A 380 -42.87 5.67 14.63
C ALA A 380 -42.80 5.34 16.14
N PRO A 381 -43.71 5.90 16.97
CA PRO A 381 -43.67 5.73 18.42
C PRO A 381 -43.91 4.30 18.94
N GLU A 382 -44.39 3.38 18.10
CA GLU A 382 -44.80 2.03 18.50
C GLU A 382 -43.71 0.96 18.25
N ASP A 383 -42.57 1.32 17.65
CA ASP A 383 -41.52 0.35 17.30
C ASP A 383 -40.72 -0.12 18.54
N ILE A 384 -40.95 -1.37 18.92
CA ILE A 384 -40.33 -2.00 20.10
C ILE A 384 -38.84 -2.24 19.88
N GLU A 385 -38.38 -2.49 18.66
CA GLU A 385 -36.97 -2.78 18.37
C GLU A 385 -36.12 -1.53 18.57
N LEU A 386 -36.58 -0.38 18.07
CA LEU A 386 -35.92 0.91 18.30
C LEU A 386 -35.86 1.27 19.80
N LYS A 387 -36.95 1.05 20.55
CA LYS A 387 -36.97 1.26 22.00
C LYS A 387 -35.99 0.35 22.75
N LYS A 388 -35.83 -0.91 22.31
CA LYS A 388 -34.84 -1.85 22.90
C LYS A 388 -33.40 -1.39 22.64
N SER A 389 -33.11 -0.91 21.44
CA SER A 389 -31.80 -0.36 21.08
C SER A 389 -31.49 0.88 21.95
N LEU A 390 -32.47 1.78 22.09
CA LEU A 390 -32.34 2.99 22.91
C LEU A 390 -32.12 2.68 24.40
N VAL A 391 -32.84 1.69 24.96
CA VAL A 391 -32.62 1.20 26.33
C VAL A 391 -31.18 0.71 26.52
N THR A 392 -30.63 0.02 25.54
CA THR A 392 -29.27 -0.55 25.62
C THR A 392 -28.24 0.57 25.71
N ILE A 393 -28.45 1.64 24.94
CA ILE A 393 -27.59 2.84 24.96
C ILE A 393 -27.73 3.59 26.30
N HIS A 394 -28.94 3.93 26.75
CA HIS A 394 -29.12 4.66 28.02
C HIS A 394 -28.71 3.83 29.25
N SER A 395 -28.81 2.50 29.18
CA SER A 395 -28.30 1.62 30.24
C SER A 395 -26.78 1.63 30.33
N LYS A 396 -26.07 1.80 29.21
CA LYS A 396 -24.61 2.01 29.20
C LYS A 396 -24.25 3.40 29.74
N ALA A 397 -25.06 4.42 29.41
CA ALA A 397 -24.86 5.81 29.86
C ALA A 397 -25.26 6.07 31.33
N GLY A 398 -25.98 5.15 31.98
CA GLY A 398 -26.38 5.25 33.39
C GLY A 398 -27.64 6.08 33.66
N ASP A 399 -28.40 6.49 32.64
CA ASP A 399 -29.65 7.24 32.77
C ASP A 399 -30.83 6.32 33.16
N GLN A 400 -30.91 6.01 34.45
CA GLN A 400 -31.90 5.06 34.96
C GLN A 400 -33.35 5.54 34.82
N LYS A 401 -33.58 6.87 34.86
CA LYS A 401 -34.92 7.43 34.75
C LYS A 401 -35.49 7.18 33.36
N ARG A 402 -34.72 7.50 32.32
CA ARG A 402 -35.14 7.29 30.93
C ARG A 402 -35.31 5.81 30.58
N VAL A 403 -34.43 4.96 31.11
CA VAL A 403 -34.53 3.49 30.95
C VAL A 403 -35.84 2.94 31.54
N MET A 404 -36.29 3.45 32.68
CA MET A 404 -37.57 3.03 33.28
C MET A 404 -38.78 3.45 32.44
N GLU A 405 -38.78 4.67 31.90
CA GLU A 405 -39.82 5.16 30.99
C GLU A 405 -39.92 4.29 29.73
N LEU A 406 -38.77 3.96 29.12
CA LEU A 406 -38.71 3.09 27.93
C LEU A 406 -39.14 1.66 28.24
N TYR A 407 -38.75 1.09 29.39
CA TYR A 407 -39.21 -0.25 29.81
C TYR A 407 -40.71 -0.29 30.07
N GLU A 408 -41.29 0.78 30.59
CA GLU A 408 -42.74 0.86 30.79
C GLU A 408 -43.48 0.93 29.47
N SER A 409 -42.99 1.75 28.52
CA SER A 409 -43.52 1.83 27.16
C SER A 409 -43.41 0.48 26.42
N ILE A 410 -42.24 -0.17 26.43
CA ILE A 410 -42.04 -1.50 25.82
C ILE A 410 -42.96 -2.55 26.45
N ALA A 411 -43.12 -2.54 27.78
CA ALA A 411 -44.01 -3.47 28.45
C ALA A 411 -45.47 -3.26 28.05
N GLN A 412 -45.89 -2.01 27.81
CA GLN A 412 -47.23 -1.69 27.33
C GLN A 412 -47.45 -2.19 25.90
N ASP A 413 -46.48 -1.98 25.00
CA ASP A 413 -46.56 -2.44 23.61
C ASP A 413 -46.51 -3.98 23.51
N LEU A 414 -45.69 -4.66 24.32
CA LEU A 414 -45.62 -6.13 24.37
C LEU A 414 -46.90 -6.78 24.91
N VAL A 415 -47.59 -6.12 25.84
CA VAL A 415 -48.92 -6.55 26.28
C VAL A 415 -49.92 -6.43 25.14
N GLN A 416 -49.86 -5.37 24.34
CA GLN A 416 -50.70 -5.21 23.14
C GLN A 416 -50.38 -6.28 22.08
N GLN A 417 -49.12 -6.70 21.95
CA GLN A 417 -48.67 -7.77 21.05
C GLN A 417 -48.86 -9.21 21.59
N LYS A 418 -49.53 -9.39 22.73
CA LYS A 418 -49.84 -10.69 23.37
C LYS A 418 -48.62 -11.48 23.93
N ASP A 419 -47.51 -10.84 24.30
CA ASP A 419 -46.38 -11.47 25.03
C ASP A 419 -46.30 -11.03 26.51
N PRO A 420 -47.01 -11.72 27.43
CA PRO A 420 -47.09 -11.32 28.84
C PRO A 420 -45.79 -11.57 29.63
N ILE A 421 -44.96 -12.55 29.25
CA ILE A 421 -43.67 -12.84 29.92
C ILE A 421 -42.61 -11.83 29.50
N GLY A 422 -42.62 -11.47 28.21
CA GLY A 422 -41.83 -10.37 27.69
C GLY A 422 -42.08 -9.11 28.50
N ALA A 423 -43.35 -8.73 28.66
CA ALA A 423 -43.74 -7.56 29.44
C ALA A 423 -43.34 -7.66 30.93
N VAL A 424 -43.54 -8.82 31.58
CA VAL A 424 -43.10 -9.06 32.98
C VAL A 424 -41.62 -8.80 33.15
N ARG A 425 -40.79 -9.27 32.21
CA ARG A 425 -39.35 -9.11 32.28
C ARG A 425 -38.96 -7.64 32.34
N TYR A 426 -39.60 -6.79 31.56
CA TYR A 426 -39.34 -5.36 31.53
C TYR A 426 -39.90 -4.65 32.78
N LEU A 427 -41.10 -5.01 33.24
CA LEU A 427 -41.69 -4.48 34.48
C LEU A 427 -40.89 -4.90 35.75
N GLN A 428 -40.34 -6.11 35.79
CA GLN A 428 -39.45 -6.55 36.86
C GLN A 428 -38.13 -5.80 36.87
N LYS A 429 -37.57 -5.49 35.69
CA LYS A 429 -36.37 -4.65 35.59
C LYS A 429 -36.62 -3.25 36.15
N ILE A 430 -37.80 -2.67 35.94
CA ILE A 430 -38.20 -1.40 36.58
C ILE A 430 -38.22 -1.54 38.11
N LEU A 431 -38.81 -2.61 38.66
CA LEU A 431 -38.85 -2.83 40.12
C LEU A 431 -37.47 -3.09 40.75
N MET A 432 -36.51 -3.58 39.98
CA MET A 432 -35.11 -3.71 40.42
C MET A 432 -34.41 -2.35 40.52
N LEU A 433 -34.75 -1.42 39.61
CA LEU A 433 -34.23 -0.06 39.59
C LEU A 433 -34.92 0.82 40.66
N ASP A 434 -36.24 0.73 40.77
CA ASP A 434 -37.05 1.44 41.77
C ASP A 434 -38.05 0.50 42.47
N ARG A 435 -37.75 0.18 43.73
CA ARG A 435 -38.55 -0.72 44.58
C ARG A 435 -39.80 -0.07 45.18
N THR A 436 -39.96 1.24 45.06
CA THR A 436 -41.05 1.99 45.72
C THR A 436 -42.35 2.02 44.91
N ARG A 437 -42.26 1.69 43.62
CA ARG A 437 -43.38 1.64 42.66
C ARG A 437 -44.31 0.43 42.86
N LYS A 438 -45.36 0.60 43.68
CA LYS A 438 -46.39 -0.44 43.92
C LYS A 438 -47.24 -0.78 42.70
N ASP A 439 -47.51 0.22 41.86
CA ASP A 439 -48.24 0.14 40.60
C ASP A 439 -47.65 -0.91 39.63
N ILE A 440 -46.33 -1.00 39.52
CA ILE A 440 -45.63 -1.99 38.67
C ILE A 440 -45.64 -3.38 39.29
N SER A 441 -45.51 -3.46 40.62
CA SER A 441 -45.55 -4.73 41.38
C SER A 441 -46.86 -5.47 41.19
N ASP A 442 -47.98 -4.74 41.18
CA ASP A 442 -49.29 -5.35 40.96
C ASP A 442 -49.51 -5.79 39.50
N ARG A 443 -48.96 -5.05 38.51
CA ARG A 443 -48.94 -5.48 37.09
C ARG A 443 -48.12 -6.77 36.87
N VAL A 444 -46.98 -6.91 37.54
CA VAL A 444 -46.12 -8.12 37.45
C VAL A 444 -46.85 -9.36 38.01
N LYS A 445 -47.55 -9.24 39.14
CA LYS A 445 -48.31 -10.37 39.72
C LYS A 445 -49.39 -10.89 38.78
N GLN A 446 -50.08 -9.97 38.09
CA GLN A 446 -51.14 -10.34 37.15
C GLN A 446 -50.61 -11.14 35.95
N LEU A 447 -49.40 -10.83 35.47
CA LEU A 447 -48.78 -11.50 34.33
C LEU A 447 -48.00 -12.78 34.71
N TYR A 448 -47.50 -12.90 35.95
CA TYR A 448 -46.73 -14.09 36.42
C TYR A 448 -47.56 -15.37 36.52
N VAL A 449 -48.83 -15.24 36.91
CA VAL A 449 -49.77 -16.36 37.02
C VAL A 449 -49.96 -17.06 35.65
N MET A 450 -49.58 -16.40 34.55
CA MET A 450 -49.64 -16.95 33.20
C MET A 450 -48.41 -17.79 32.78
N ASP A 451 -47.22 -17.67 33.42
CA ASP A 451 -45.93 -18.29 32.97
C ASP A 451 -45.49 -19.56 33.74
N GLU A 452 -45.89 -19.71 35.01
CA GLU A 452 -45.35 -20.72 35.95
C GLU A 452 -45.52 -22.21 35.50
N ARG A 453 -46.24 -22.44 34.41
CA ARG A 453 -46.40 -23.76 33.79
C ARG A 453 -45.23 -24.20 32.87
N TYR A 454 -44.24 -23.34 32.54
CA TYR A 454 -43.30 -23.63 31.42
C TYR A 454 -41.85 -24.07 31.77
N ARG A 455 -41.30 -23.82 32.97
CA ARG A 455 -39.82 -23.84 33.19
C ARG A 455 -39.19 -24.92 34.09
N SER A 456 -39.90 -25.93 34.60
CA SER A 456 -39.34 -26.84 35.62
C SER A 456 -38.26 -27.87 35.16
N ARG A 457 -37.84 -27.92 33.88
CA ARG A 457 -37.05 -29.05 33.33
C ARG A 457 -35.54 -28.89 33.11
N ARG A 458 -34.90 -27.72 33.23
CA ARG A 458 -33.53 -27.51 32.69
C ARG A 458 -32.36 -27.34 33.66
N ARG A 459 -32.56 -27.39 34.99
CA ARG A 459 -31.51 -26.99 35.97
C ARG A 459 -30.60 -28.11 36.52
N SER A 460 -30.76 -29.36 36.11
CA SER A 460 -30.06 -30.50 36.73
C SER A 460 -28.68 -30.87 36.13
N VAL A 461 -28.21 -30.28 35.03
CA VAL A 461 -27.06 -30.83 34.28
C VAL A 461 -25.75 -30.05 34.44
N ALA A 462 -25.77 -28.76 34.80
CA ALA A 462 -24.58 -27.91 34.71
C ALA A 462 -23.59 -28.00 35.91
N LEU A 463 -23.96 -28.61 37.03
CA LEU A 463 -23.16 -28.56 38.27
C LEU A 463 -22.14 -29.71 38.44
N ALA A 464 -22.00 -30.60 37.47
CA ALA A 464 -21.12 -31.78 37.58
C ALA A 464 -19.68 -31.61 37.04
N PHE A 465 -19.37 -30.52 36.31
CA PHE A 465 -18.13 -30.46 35.51
C PHE A 465 -16.93 -29.72 36.11
N ALA A 466 -17.09 -28.94 37.18
CA ALA A 466 -16.03 -28.02 37.62
C ALA A 466 -15.18 -28.52 38.81
N GLY A 467 -15.44 -29.75 39.26
CA GLY A 467 -14.78 -30.29 40.44
C GLY A 467 -13.41 -30.90 40.14
N ILE A 468 -12.43 -30.44 40.90
CA ILE A 468 -11.68 -31.32 41.81
C ILE A 468 -10.40 -31.98 41.27
N PHE A 469 -10.22 -32.33 39.99
CA PHE A 469 -9.01 -33.13 39.65
C PHE A 469 -7.76 -32.33 39.24
N CYS A 470 -7.89 -31.10 38.71
CA CYS A 470 -6.74 -30.30 38.27
C CYS A 470 -5.75 -29.91 39.39
N PHE A 471 -6.13 -29.98 40.67
CA PHE A 471 -5.26 -29.60 41.79
C PHE A 471 -4.30 -30.72 42.26
N GLY A 472 -4.50 -31.98 41.85
CA GLY A 472 -3.68 -33.11 42.31
C GLY A 472 -2.36 -33.33 41.55
N ALA A 473 -2.25 -32.86 40.31
CA ALA A 473 -1.12 -33.18 39.44
C ALA A 473 0.13 -32.32 39.69
N ILE A 474 -0.03 -31.12 40.23
CA ILE A 474 1.05 -30.12 40.34
C ILE A 474 1.98 -30.38 41.56
N GLY A 475 1.46 -30.98 42.63
CA GLY A 475 2.26 -31.26 43.85
C GLY A 475 3.27 -32.40 43.70
N VAL A 476 3.07 -33.33 42.76
CA VAL A 476 3.93 -34.51 42.57
C VAL A 476 5.20 -34.19 41.80
N LEU A 477 5.16 -33.20 40.89
CA LEU A 477 6.28 -32.82 40.03
C LEU A 477 7.40 -32.07 40.78
N PHE A 478 7.06 -31.30 41.82
CA PHE A 478 8.05 -30.52 42.58
C PHE A 478 8.93 -31.39 43.50
N TYR A 479 8.37 -32.50 44.02
CA TYR A 479 9.09 -33.41 44.93
C TYR A 479 10.21 -34.21 44.24
N LEU A 480 10.02 -34.59 42.96
CA LEU A 480 11.02 -35.33 42.18
C LEU A 480 12.21 -34.47 41.73
N TYR A 481 12.04 -33.15 41.64
CA TYR A 481 13.09 -32.20 41.26
C TYR A 481 14.17 -32.08 42.34
N GLU A 482 13.79 -31.98 43.61
CA GLU A 482 14.73 -31.72 44.72
C GLU A 482 15.60 -32.93 45.07
N GLN A 483 15.10 -34.15 44.85
CA GLN A 483 15.83 -35.39 45.15
C GLN A 483 17.01 -35.64 44.17
N HIS A 484 16.93 -35.10 42.94
CA HIS A 484 17.97 -35.25 41.93
C HIS A 484 19.19 -34.34 42.18
N VAL A 485 18.95 -33.09 42.61
CA VAL A 485 20.01 -32.09 42.76
C VAL A 485 21.02 -32.45 43.88
N GLN A 486 20.55 -33.04 44.99
CA GLN A 486 21.41 -33.45 46.10
C GLN A 486 22.40 -34.58 45.76
N SER A 487 22.16 -35.35 44.70
CA SER A 487 23.02 -36.46 44.29
C SER A 487 24.28 -36.02 43.53
N VAL A 488 24.20 -34.89 42.82
CA VAL A 488 25.26 -34.38 41.92
C VAL A 488 26.31 -33.55 42.65
N PHE A 489 25.98 -32.93 43.80
CA PHE A 489 26.92 -32.11 44.57
C PHE A 489 28.05 -32.91 45.21
N ARG A 490 27.81 -34.18 45.57
CA ARG A 490 28.74 -35.01 46.36
C ARG A 490 29.93 -35.57 45.58
N THR A 491 30.07 -35.25 44.30
CA THR A 491 31.05 -35.86 43.39
C THR A 491 32.17 -34.90 42.92
N LEU A 492 32.24 -33.67 43.45
CA LEU A 492 33.23 -32.65 43.03
C LEU A 492 34.49 -32.64 43.93
N ASP A 493 35.69 -32.64 43.34
CA ASP A 493 37.01 -32.65 44.04
C ASP A 493 37.96 -31.51 43.53
N PRO A 494 38.28 -30.48 44.34
CA PRO A 494 39.05 -29.31 43.91
C PRO A 494 40.53 -29.27 44.36
N GLU A 495 41.04 -30.24 45.16
CA GLU A 495 42.40 -30.14 45.72
C GLU A 495 43.52 -30.38 44.70
N THR A 496 43.24 -31.07 43.59
CA THR A 496 44.21 -31.38 42.53
C THR A 496 44.72 -30.12 41.80
N PHE A 497 43.85 -29.12 41.62
CA PHE A 497 44.17 -27.89 40.89
C PHE A 497 45.12 -26.95 41.63
N ILE A 498 45.15 -27.02 42.97
CA ILE A 498 46.01 -26.17 43.81
C ILE A 498 47.45 -26.72 43.83
N ALA A 499 47.66 -28.03 43.71
CA ALA A 499 48.99 -28.67 43.65
C ALA A 499 49.75 -28.38 42.34
N GLU A 500 49.02 -28.17 41.24
CA GLU A 500 49.57 -27.85 39.91
C GLU A 500 49.87 -26.35 39.70
N ARG A 501 49.73 -25.54 40.75
CA ARG A 501 49.82 -24.05 40.71
C ARG A 501 48.78 -23.42 39.75
N ASN A 502 47.65 -24.09 39.54
CA ASN A 502 46.51 -23.62 38.73
C ASN A 502 45.37 -23.11 39.61
N TYR A 503 45.56 -21.93 40.19
CA TYR A 503 44.61 -21.33 41.13
C TYR A 503 43.27 -20.91 40.51
N ASP A 504 43.21 -20.65 39.20
CA ASP A 504 41.98 -20.23 38.51
C ASP A 504 41.07 -21.43 38.15
N GLY A 505 41.65 -22.63 37.96
CA GLY A 505 40.90 -23.86 37.67
C GLY A 505 40.04 -24.34 38.84
N ALA A 506 40.55 -24.21 40.07
CA ALA A 506 39.85 -24.62 41.29
C ALA A 506 38.61 -23.75 41.61
N ILE A 507 38.66 -22.45 41.26
CA ILE A 507 37.55 -21.50 41.49
C ILE A 507 36.40 -21.71 40.49
N LYS A 508 36.73 -22.11 39.25
CA LYS A 508 35.76 -22.30 38.18
C LYS A 508 34.85 -23.51 38.41
N LEU A 509 35.40 -24.62 38.91
CA LEU A 509 34.67 -25.85 39.22
C LEU A 509 33.47 -25.61 40.15
N TYR A 510 33.62 -24.71 41.12
CA TYR A 510 32.58 -24.38 42.09
C TYR A 510 31.50 -23.42 41.53
N ARG A 511 31.87 -22.45 40.69
CA ARG A 511 30.89 -21.54 40.05
C ARG A 511 30.03 -22.21 38.99
N ASP A 512 30.56 -23.21 38.30
CA ASP A 512 29.82 -23.92 37.26
C ASP A 512 28.66 -24.75 37.86
N PHE A 513 28.82 -25.29 39.08
CA PHE A 513 27.75 -26.02 39.79
C PHE A 513 26.60 -25.11 40.26
N GLN A 514 26.87 -23.86 40.70
CA GLN A 514 25.83 -22.90 41.10
C GLN A 514 24.93 -22.44 39.95
N ARG A 515 25.44 -22.45 38.70
CA ARG A 515 24.67 -22.07 37.50
C ARG A 515 23.71 -23.15 37.02
N GLU A 516 23.98 -24.41 37.32
CA GLU A 516 23.26 -25.55 36.74
C GLU A 516 21.98 -25.93 37.51
N TYR A 517 21.89 -25.61 38.82
CA TYR A 517 20.70 -25.89 39.66
C TYR A 517 20.23 -24.68 40.49
N PRO A 518 19.56 -23.69 39.87
CA PRO A 518 19.28 -22.38 40.48
C PRO A 518 18.15 -22.34 41.53
N LEU A 519 17.28 -23.36 41.58
CA LEU A 519 16.13 -23.44 42.51
C LEU A 519 16.38 -24.36 43.72
N SER A 520 17.63 -24.78 43.94
CA SER A 520 18.01 -25.70 45.01
C SER A 520 18.55 -24.99 46.25
N LEU A 521 18.40 -25.61 47.42
CA LEU A 521 18.75 -25.05 48.73
C LEU A 521 20.25 -25.06 49.13
N ILE A 522 21.20 -25.48 48.27
CA ILE A 522 22.63 -25.77 48.64
C ILE A 522 23.63 -24.68 48.16
N SER A 523 23.16 -23.60 47.53
CA SER A 523 24.02 -22.58 46.92
C SER A 523 24.94 -21.80 47.89
N GLY A 524 24.60 -21.72 49.18
CA GLY A 524 25.34 -20.94 50.18
C GLY A 524 26.66 -21.54 50.68
N GLU A 525 26.90 -22.85 50.51
CA GLU A 525 28.15 -23.50 50.98
C GLU A 525 29.32 -23.35 49.99
N ILE A 526 29.04 -22.98 48.74
CA ILE A 526 30.01 -22.95 47.63
C ILE A 526 30.83 -21.65 47.59
N ASP A 527 30.25 -20.52 48.00
CA ASP A 527 30.90 -19.21 47.94
C ASP A 527 32.07 -19.06 48.94
N VAL A 528 32.02 -19.77 50.07
CA VAL A 528 33.07 -19.73 51.11
C VAL A 528 34.36 -20.42 50.64
N ALA A 529 34.25 -21.44 49.78
CA ALA A 529 35.40 -22.21 49.27
C ALA A 529 36.23 -21.43 48.23
N ILE A 530 35.63 -20.49 47.50
CA ILE A 530 36.29 -19.72 46.43
C ILE A 530 37.28 -18.66 46.97
N ALA A 531 36.93 -18.00 48.09
CA ALA A 531 37.72 -16.89 48.64
C ALA A 531 39.13 -17.28 49.15
N GLY A 532 39.33 -18.55 49.55
CA GLY A 532 40.62 -19.04 50.07
C GLY A 532 41.72 -19.25 49.02
N ILE A 533 41.35 -19.37 47.74
CA ILE A 533 42.27 -19.71 46.64
C ILE A 533 42.92 -18.47 46.01
N GLU A 534 42.26 -17.30 46.08
CA GLU A 534 42.74 -16.04 45.50
C GLU A 534 43.96 -15.43 46.21
N ALA A 535 44.15 -15.69 47.50
CA ALA A 535 45.25 -15.10 48.30
C ALA A 535 46.65 -15.64 47.93
N LYS A 536 46.77 -16.92 47.52
CA LYS A 536 48.07 -17.54 47.19
C LYS A 536 48.63 -17.14 45.82
N LYS A 537 47.82 -16.52 44.96
CA LYS A 537 48.18 -16.10 43.60
C LYS A 537 49.07 -14.85 43.56
N GLN A 538 49.03 -13.98 44.57
CA GLN A 538 49.62 -12.63 44.51
C GLN A 538 51.12 -12.56 44.85
N GLU A 539 51.67 -13.43 45.70
CA GLU A 539 53.09 -13.40 46.09
C GLU A 539 54.07 -13.81 44.97
N TYR A 540 53.67 -14.73 44.09
CA TYR A 540 54.52 -15.25 43.01
C TYR A 540 54.85 -14.23 41.90
N VAL A 541 54.08 -13.15 41.78
CA VAL A 541 54.16 -12.22 40.63
C VAL A 541 55.21 -11.11 40.82
N ALA A 542 55.67 -10.85 42.04
CA ALA A 542 56.54 -9.70 42.35
C ALA A 542 58.03 -9.92 42.01
N GLU A 543 58.55 -11.14 42.16
CA GLU A 543 59.98 -11.47 42.06
C GLU A 543 60.52 -11.41 40.61
N LYS A 544 59.66 -11.70 39.63
CA LYS A 544 60.03 -11.79 38.20
C LYS A 544 60.33 -10.45 37.52
N LYS A 545 59.98 -9.31 38.14
CA LYS A 545 60.00 -7.98 37.50
C LYS A 545 61.38 -7.29 37.46
N ARG A 546 62.32 -7.62 38.36
CA ARG A 546 63.60 -6.88 38.50
C ARG A 546 64.64 -7.22 37.42
N LEU A 547 64.72 -8.47 36.97
CA LEU A 547 65.73 -8.94 36.00
C LEU A 547 65.48 -8.51 34.54
N ALA A 548 64.30 -7.97 34.22
CA ALA A 548 63.90 -7.63 32.85
C ALA A 548 64.26 -6.18 32.42
N ALA A 549 64.76 -5.34 33.32
CA ALA A 549 64.95 -3.91 33.06
C ALA A 549 66.18 -3.59 32.18
N ASP A 550 67.26 -4.35 32.32
CA ASP A 550 68.53 -4.01 31.68
C ASP A 550 68.65 -4.47 30.22
N ARG A 551 68.08 -5.63 29.87
CA ARG A 551 67.97 -6.09 28.46
C ARG A 551 67.11 -5.16 27.58
N ARG A 552 66.25 -4.32 28.17
CA ARG A 552 65.33 -3.42 27.44
C ARG A 552 65.99 -2.23 26.74
N LYS A 553 67.13 -1.72 27.23
CA LYS A 553 67.74 -0.52 26.64
C LYS A 553 68.35 -0.79 25.26
N ALA A 554 68.96 -1.95 25.06
CA ALA A 554 69.57 -2.33 23.78
C ALA A 554 68.51 -2.65 22.70
N ALA A 555 67.48 -3.42 23.05
CA ALA A 555 66.34 -3.70 22.17
C ALA A 555 65.58 -2.42 21.75
N LYS A 556 65.59 -1.36 22.57
CA LYS A 556 64.86 -0.11 22.29
C LYS A 556 65.37 0.62 21.04
N ARG A 557 66.66 0.55 20.70
CA ARG A 557 67.21 1.23 19.50
C ARG A 557 66.79 0.57 18.20
N ASN A 558 66.95 -0.75 18.10
CA ASN A 558 66.54 -1.50 16.91
C ASN A 558 64.99 -1.48 16.75
N ARG A 559 64.25 -1.38 17.87
CA ARG A 559 62.79 -1.17 17.87
C ARG A 559 62.34 0.12 17.20
N THR A 560 63.09 1.21 17.34
CA THR A 560 62.69 2.49 16.73
C THR A 560 62.81 2.45 15.21
N LEU A 561 63.80 1.71 14.68
CA LEU A 561 64.07 1.65 13.25
C LEU A 561 63.03 0.79 12.52
N TYR A 562 62.76 -0.44 12.98
CA TYR A 562 61.76 -1.27 12.32
C TYR A 562 60.35 -0.66 12.44
N ARG A 563 60.02 0.03 13.54
CA ARG A 563 58.73 0.72 13.68
C ARG A 563 58.50 1.76 12.59
N ARG A 564 59.55 2.43 12.11
CA ARG A 564 59.46 3.42 11.04
C ARG A 564 59.12 2.76 9.71
N ILE A 565 59.79 1.66 9.36
CA ILE A 565 59.59 0.95 8.09
C ILE A 565 58.25 0.19 8.12
N TYR A 566 57.92 -0.46 9.23
CA TYR A 566 56.60 -1.08 9.43
C TYR A 566 55.47 -0.05 9.40
N ALA A 567 55.68 1.17 9.89
CA ALA A 567 54.71 2.27 9.76
C ALA A 567 54.54 2.73 8.30
N GLN A 568 55.54 2.57 7.42
CA GLN A 568 55.38 2.82 5.98
C GLN A 568 54.53 1.73 5.32
N TYR A 569 54.71 0.46 5.70
CA TYR A 569 53.82 -0.63 5.30
C TYR A 569 52.40 -0.45 5.85
N GLU A 570 52.24 -0.08 7.13
CA GLU A 570 50.93 0.23 7.73
C GLU A 570 50.27 1.43 7.05
N ALA A 571 51.00 2.50 6.74
CA ALA A 571 50.48 3.62 5.97
C ALA A 571 50.00 3.16 4.57
N MET A 572 50.74 2.26 3.94
CA MET A 572 50.35 1.67 2.64
C MET A 572 49.13 0.75 2.74
N SER A 573 48.94 0.08 3.88
CA SER A 573 47.83 -0.84 4.16
C SER A 573 46.56 -0.13 4.69
N SER A 574 46.72 0.97 5.43
CA SER A 574 45.65 1.70 6.16
C SER A 574 44.97 2.80 5.35
N VAL A 575 45.56 3.28 4.24
CA VAL A 575 44.88 4.21 3.33
C VAL A 575 43.83 3.42 2.53
N GLY A 576 42.58 3.54 2.97
CA GLY A 576 41.39 2.88 2.44
C GLY A 576 40.74 3.58 1.23
N GLY A 577 41.49 4.30 0.40
CA GLY A 577 40.92 4.99 -0.78
C GLY A 577 41.92 5.14 -1.93
N LEU A 578 41.58 4.54 -3.08
CA LEU A 578 42.05 4.74 -4.47
C LEU A 578 43.52 5.23 -4.66
N ASP A 579 44.48 4.42 -5.11
CA ASP A 579 44.55 3.76 -6.42
C ASP A 579 45.43 2.48 -6.32
N ARG A 580 44.83 1.35 -5.93
CA ARG A 580 45.54 0.08 -5.58
C ARG A 580 45.92 -0.78 -6.78
N ARG A 581 46.52 -0.21 -7.81
CA ARG A 581 46.83 -0.95 -9.06
C ARG A 581 48.25 -1.51 -9.15
N ILE A 582 49.19 -1.13 -8.27
CA ILE A 582 50.63 -1.43 -8.44
C ILE A 582 51.36 -2.05 -7.22
N ASP A 583 50.79 -2.12 -6.01
CA ASP A 583 51.65 -2.16 -4.81
C ASP A 583 51.70 -3.45 -3.95
N LEU A 584 51.14 -4.60 -4.39
CA LEU A 584 51.26 -5.84 -3.58
C LEU A 584 52.69 -6.41 -3.60
N GLU A 585 53.39 -6.32 -4.75
CA GLU A 585 54.79 -6.72 -4.86
C GLU A 585 55.69 -5.78 -4.03
N ARG A 586 55.39 -4.47 -4.03
CA ARG A 586 56.09 -3.47 -3.22
C ARG A 586 55.88 -3.66 -1.71
N ALA A 587 54.71 -4.15 -1.31
CA ALA A 587 54.42 -4.51 0.07
C ALA A 587 55.24 -5.73 0.54
N ILE A 588 55.50 -6.70 -0.35
CA ILE A 588 56.38 -7.85 -0.07
C ILE A 588 57.82 -7.37 0.18
N ASP A 589 58.35 -6.48 -0.67
CA ASP A 589 59.72 -5.96 -0.52
C ASP A 589 59.92 -5.22 0.82
N LEU A 590 58.96 -4.38 1.23
CA LEU A 590 58.99 -3.68 2.51
C LEU A 590 58.94 -4.64 3.71
N LEU A 591 58.16 -5.72 3.61
CA LEU A 591 58.08 -6.73 4.66
C LEU A 591 59.36 -7.56 4.78
N GLU A 592 60.06 -7.85 3.67
CA GLU A 592 61.37 -8.51 3.69
C GLU A 592 62.45 -7.65 4.38
N GLU A 593 62.48 -6.34 4.14
CA GLU A 593 63.40 -5.41 4.81
C GLU A 593 63.15 -5.31 6.33
N VAL A 594 61.87 -5.35 6.75
CA VAL A 594 61.51 -5.38 8.17
C VAL A 594 61.92 -6.71 8.83
N ALA A 595 61.78 -7.84 8.13
CA ALA A 595 62.20 -9.15 8.64
C ALA A 595 63.71 -9.17 8.97
N GLU A 596 64.55 -8.63 8.08
CA GLU A 596 66.01 -8.58 8.27
C GLU A 596 66.44 -7.70 9.48
N LEU A 597 65.70 -6.63 9.77
CA LEU A 597 65.95 -5.75 10.92
C LEU A 597 65.50 -6.36 12.25
N ILE A 598 64.51 -7.25 12.22
CA ILE A 598 64.06 -7.99 13.39
C ILE A 598 65.08 -9.07 13.76
N GLU A 599 65.59 -9.80 12.76
CA GLU A 599 66.63 -10.82 12.94
C GLU A 599 67.88 -10.24 13.63
N LYS A 600 68.30 -9.03 13.25
CA LYS A 600 69.44 -8.29 13.83
C LYS A 600 69.21 -7.76 15.26
N ALA A 601 68.00 -7.81 15.80
CA ALA A 601 67.66 -7.23 17.11
C ALA A 601 67.51 -8.23 18.27
N GLY A 602 67.69 -9.54 18.03
CA GLY A 602 67.26 -10.58 18.96
C GLY A 602 68.23 -11.03 20.07
N GLU A 603 67.69 -11.25 21.28
CA GLU A 603 67.99 -12.38 22.19
C GLU A 603 66.65 -13.08 22.60
N PRO A 604 66.65 -14.38 22.97
CA PRO A 604 65.52 -15.32 22.81
C PRO A 604 64.24 -15.14 23.65
N GLN A 605 64.05 -14.02 24.37
CA GLN A 605 62.91 -13.88 25.29
C GLN A 605 62.20 -12.52 25.29
N ASP A 606 62.27 -11.70 24.23
CA ASP A 606 61.53 -10.44 24.18
C ASP A 606 60.69 -10.28 22.89
N PHE A 607 59.39 -10.58 23.00
CA PHE A 607 58.21 -10.09 22.26
C PHE A 607 58.23 -9.88 20.73
N ASN A 608 59.26 -10.29 19.97
CA ASN A 608 59.25 -10.14 18.51
C ASN A 608 59.34 -11.46 17.73
N PHE A 609 59.39 -12.65 18.35
CA PHE A 609 59.15 -13.90 17.60
C PHE A 609 57.72 -13.97 17.05
N ARG A 610 56.73 -13.36 17.73
CA ARG A 610 55.38 -13.21 17.18
C ARG A 610 55.34 -12.24 16.02
N LYS A 611 55.97 -11.06 16.11
CA LYS A 611 56.01 -10.10 14.99
C LYS A 611 56.82 -10.61 13.79
N GLU A 612 57.93 -11.29 14.03
CA GLU A 612 58.73 -11.96 13.00
C GLU A 612 57.94 -13.09 12.35
N LYS A 613 57.28 -13.96 13.15
CA LYS A 613 56.35 -14.96 12.62
C LYS A 613 55.10 -14.37 11.98
N GLU A 614 54.60 -13.23 12.43
CA GLU A 614 53.45 -12.52 11.85
C GLU A 614 53.83 -11.91 10.52
N ILE A 615 55.06 -11.42 10.38
CA ILE A 615 55.59 -10.90 9.11
C ILE A 615 55.94 -12.05 8.15
N GLU A 616 56.56 -13.14 8.63
CA GLU A 616 56.78 -14.35 7.84
C GLU A 616 55.45 -15.01 7.44
N ALA A 617 54.48 -15.05 8.35
CA ALA A 617 53.12 -15.51 8.06
C ALA A 617 52.45 -14.57 7.06
N ALA A 618 52.54 -13.24 7.22
CA ALA A 618 51.99 -12.29 6.27
C ALA A 618 52.64 -12.44 4.87
N LEU A 619 53.97 -12.56 4.79
CA LEU A 619 54.68 -12.83 3.54
C LEU A 619 54.26 -14.16 2.90
N ARG A 620 54.15 -15.21 3.72
CA ARG A 620 53.69 -16.53 3.28
C ARG A 620 52.23 -16.49 2.82
N ASP A 621 51.38 -15.78 3.53
CA ASP A 621 49.95 -15.64 3.24
C ASP A 621 49.74 -14.82 1.96
N GLN A 622 50.48 -13.72 1.77
CA GLN A 622 50.44 -12.93 0.52
C GLN A 622 50.99 -13.72 -0.68
N ARG A 623 52.07 -14.50 -0.50
CA ARG A 623 52.56 -15.40 -1.56
C ARG A 623 51.56 -16.52 -1.87
N ASN A 624 50.99 -17.14 -0.84
CA ASN A 624 49.96 -18.16 -0.99
C ASN A 624 48.72 -17.58 -1.68
N TYR A 625 48.33 -16.35 -1.35
CA TYR A 625 47.22 -15.62 -1.97
C TYR A 625 47.43 -15.47 -3.48
N LEU A 626 48.62 -15.03 -3.93
CA LEU A 626 48.95 -14.93 -5.35
C LEU A 626 49.00 -16.28 -6.07
N VAL A 627 49.56 -17.32 -5.42
CA VAL A 627 49.62 -18.69 -5.97
C VAL A 627 48.22 -19.28 -6.10
N GLN A 628 47.35 -19.10 -5.12
CA GLN A 628 45.96 -19.55 -5.14
C GLN A 628 45.16 -18.82 -6.21
N ALA A 629 45.29 -17.50 -6.32
CA ALA A 629 44.66 -16.71 -7.38
C ALA A 629 45.09 -17.18 -8.78
N ARG A 630 46.38 -17.48 -8.99
CA ARG A 630 46.88 -18.04 -10.26
C ARG A 630 46.32 -19.43 -10.55
N SER A 631 46.28 -20.31 -9.54
CA SER A 631 45.72 -21.65 -9.67
C SER A 631 44.21 -21.62 -10.00
N LEU A 632 43.44 -20.72 -9.40
CA LEU A 632 42.03 -20.53 -9.74
C LEU A 632 41.86 -20.06 -11.19
N ARG A 633 42.73 -19.17 -11.68
CA ARG A 633 42.70 -18.72 -13.08
C ARG A 633 42.97 -19.85 -14.08
N GLU A 634 43.92 -20.74 -13.78
CA GLU A 634 44.18 -21.92 -14.61
C GLU A 634 42.98 -22.88 -14.61
N LYS A 635 42.37 -23.11 -13.44
CA LYS A 635 41.15 -23.92 -13.31
C LYS A 635 39.98 -23.31 -14.06
N LEU A 636 39.82 -21.99 -14.03
CA LEU A 636 38.81 -21.26 -14.79
C LEU A 636 38.99 -21.49 -16.29
N GLY A 637 40.22 -21.32 -16.79
CA GLY A 637 40.54 -21.58 -18.20
C GLY A 637 40.25 -23.02 -18.61
N ALA A 638 40.60 -23.99 -17.77
CA ALA A 638 40.31 -25.40 -18.01
C ALA A 638 38.79 -25.70 -18.01
N ALA A 639 38.03 -25.12 -17.08
CA ALA A 639 36.58 -25.31 -17.00
C ALA A 639 35.85 -24.70 -18.21
N LEU A 640 36.28 -23.53 -18.68
CA LEU A 640 35.77 -22.91 -19.91
C LEU A 640 36.09 -23.76 -21.15
N ALA A 641 37.31 -24.29 -21.25
CA ALA A 641 37.72 -25.17 -22.35
C ALA A 641 36.96 -26.52 -22.35
N ALA A 642 36.57 -27.00 -21.17
CA ALA A 642 35.77 -28.22 -21.03
C ALA A 642 34.26 -28.02 -21.26
N GLY A 643 33.79 -26.77 -21.39
CA GLY A 643 32.36 -26.45 -21.51
C GLY A 643 31.57 -26.53 -20.18
N ASN A 644 32.26 -26.61 -19.03
CA ASN A 644 31.64 -26.66 -17.71
C ASN A 644 31.39 -25.23 -17.19
N PHE A 645 30.37 -24.56 -17.74
CA PHE A 645 30.12 -23.15 -17.49
C PHE A 645 29.68 -22.80 -16.06
N GLU A 646 29.00 -23.71 -15.35
CA GLU A 646 28.60 -23.48 -13.96
C GLU A 646 29.81 -23.49 -13.03
N ASP A 647 30.70 -24.49 -13.16
CA ASP A 647 31.96 -24.54 -12.42
C ASP A 647 32.83 -23.31 -12.73
N ALA A 648 32.92 -22.93 -14.01
CA ALA A 648 33.63 -21.73 -14.43
C ALA A 648 33.05 -20.45 -13.79
N ARG A 649 31.72 -20.32 -13.70
CA ARG A 649 31.06 -19.19 -13.03
C ARG A 649 31.43 -19.12 -11.56
N GLN A 650 31.34 -20.22 -10.83
CA GLN A 650 31.68 -20.27 -9.40
C GLN A 650 33.15 -19.91 -9.17
N ILE A 651 34.07 -20.42 -10.00
CA ILE A 651 35.50 -20.08 -9.92
C ILE A 651 35.74 -18.59 -10.22
N ALA A 652 35.07 -18.03 -11.23
CA ALA A 652 35.22 -16.62 -11.60
C ALA A 652 34.70 -15.67 -10.50
N ILE A 653 33.53 -15.95 -9.92
CA ILE A 653 32.98 -15.17 -8.79
C ILE A 653 33.90 -15.27 -7.58
N ARG A 654 34.32 -16.48 -7.23
CA ARG A 654 35.28 -16.72 -6.15
C ARG A 654 36.59 -15.94 -6.35
N MET A 655 37.07 -15.84 -7.59
CA MET A 655 38.25 -15.05 -7.90
C MET A 655 38.03 -13.55 -7.66
N HIS A 656 36.85 -13.01 -8.01
CA HIS A 656 36.50 -11.62 -7.75
C HIS A 656 36.22 -11.31 -6.26
N GLU A 657 35.63 -12.24 -5.51
CA GLU A 657 35.30 -12.07 -4.09
C GLU A 657 36.50 -12.33 -3.16
N GLU A 658 37.20 -13.45 -3.34
CA GLU A 658 38.32 -13.84 -2.48
C GLU A 658 39.63 -13.17 -2.92
N TYR A 659 39.80 -12.90 -4.21
CA TYR A 659 41.06 -12.39 -4.78
C TYR A 659 40.92 -11.10 -5.65
N PRO A 660 40.19 -10.06 -5.19
CA PRO A 660 39.92 -8.85 -6.00
C PRO A 660 41.18 -8.08 -6.40
N HIS A 661 42.22 -8.13 -5.58
CA HIS A 661 43.47 -7.38 -5.76
C HIS A 661 44.53 -8.16 -6.56
N ALA A 662 44.25 -9.40 -6.97
CA ALA A 662 45.15 -10.15 -7.81
C ALA A 662 45.16 -9.63 -9.25
N ASN A 663 46.30 -9.76 -9.92
CA ASN A 663 46.51 -9.17 -11.23
C ASN A 663 45.57 -9.79 -12.30
N ASN A 664 44.87 -8.94 -13.06
CA ASN A 664 43.85 -9.27 -14.06
C ASN A 664 42.54 -9.90 -13.55
N THR A 665 42.28 -9.97 -12.23
CA THR A 665 40.98 -10.39 -11.71
C THR A 665 39.85 -9.55 -12.31
N HIS A 666 39.98 -8.23 -12.29
CA HIS A 666 39.00 -7.29 -12.87
C HIS A 666 38.66 -7.50 -14.36
N LYS A 667 39.56 -8.09 -15.16
CA LYS A 667 39.33 -8.39 -16.59
C LYS A 667 38.64 -9.73 -16.83
N THR A 668 38.47 -10.53 -15.78
CA THR A 668 37.92 -11.89 -15.89
C THR A 668 36.40 -11.80 -16.02
N LEU A 669 35.88 -12.26 -17.17
CA LEU A 669 34.45 -12.31 -17.43
C LEU A 669 33.81 -13.53 -16.74
N VAL A 670 32.56 -13.37 -16.34
CA VAL A 670 31.76 -14.39 -15.66
C VAL A 670 30.76 -14.98 -16.65
N PRO A 671 30.73 -16.31 -16.86
CA PRO A 671 29.69 -16.96 -17.65
C PRO A 671 28.30 -16.78 -17.01
N MET A 672 27.34 -16.30 -17.79
CA MET A 672 25.95 -16.11 -17.38
C MET A 672 25.04 -16.87 -18.32
N GLN A 673 24.14 -17.70 -17.77
CA GLN A 673 23.14 -18.37 -18.57
C GLN A 673 21.91 -17.47 -18.74
N PHE A 674 21.52 -17.21 -19.98
CA PHE A 674 20.27 -16.53 -20.32
C PHE A 674 19.24 -17.55 -20.79
N CYS A 675 18.08 -17.56 -20.14
CA CYS A 675 16.96 -18.43 -20.48
C CYS A 675 15.73 -17.57 -20.74
N SER A 676 15.18 -17.60 -21.95
CA SER A 676 13.89 -16.95 -22.23
C SER A 676 12.74 -17.94 -22.07
N GLN A 677 11.55 -17.40 -21.79
CA GLN A 677 10.28 -18.08 -21.77
C GLN A 677 9.32 -17.34 -22.71
N PRO A 678 8.98 -17.91 -23.88
CA PRO A 678 9.39 -19.24 -24.38
C PRO A 678 10.87 -19.28 -24.78
N SER A 679 11.45 -20.49 -24.86
CA SER A 679 12.85 -20.68 -25.23
C SER A 679 13.10 -20.41 -26.72
N GLY A 680 14.34 -20.04 -27.08
CA GLY A 680 14.76 -19.83 -28.46
C GLY A 680 14.84 -18.37 -28.90
N ALA A 681 14.76 -17.41 -27.97
CA ALA A 681 14.93 -15.99 -28.25
C ALA A 681 16.36 -15.68 -28.67
N GLU A 682 16.52 -14.79 -29.64
CA GLU A 682 17.81 -14.33 -30.14
C GLU A 682 18.37 -13.25 -29.21
N LEU A 683 19.67 -13.34 -28.89
CA LEU A 683 20.35 -12.38 -28.03
C LEU A 683 21.07 -11.31 -28.85
N TRP A 684 20.86 -10.06 -28.48
CA TRP A 684 21.49 -8.88 -29.08
C TRP A 684 22.21 -8.07 -28.00
N SER A 685 23.33 -7.42 -28.33
CA SER A 685 24.03 -6.49 -27.44
C SER A 685 24.50 -5.27 -28.22
N LYS A 686 24.21 -4.07 -27.70
CA LYS A 686 24.51 -2.78 -28.36
C LYS A 686 24.06 -2.72 -29.83
N GLY A 687 22.89 -3.29 -30.14
CA GLY A 687 22.33 -3.34 -31.49
C GLY A 687 22.95 -4.37 -32.45
N VAL A 688 23.90 -5.19 -31.98
CA VAL A 688 24.54 -6.27 -32.77
C VAL A 688 24.02 -7.63 -32.31
N GLN A 689 23.62 -8.48 -33.27
CA GLN A 689 23.19 -9.85 -33.01
C GLN A 689 24.37 -10.70 -32.53
N LEU A 690 24.22 -11.40 -31.42
CA LEU A 690 25.28 -12.28 -30.92
C LEU A 690 25.35 -13.56 -31.75
N VAL A 691 26.58 -13.94 -32.08
CA VAL A 691 26.90 -15.09 -32.91
C VAL A 691 27.90 -15.95 -32.15
N ASP A 692 27.73 -17.28 -32.20
CA ASP A 692 28.67 -18.22 -31.59
C ASP A 692 29.96 -18.35 -32.42
N ASP A 693 30.95 -19.09 -31.90
CA ASP A 693 32.25 -19.32 -32.55
C ASP A 693 32.12 -20.01 -33.93
N THR A 694 30.94 -20.54 -34.27
CA THR A 694 30.65 -21.21 -35.55
C THR A 694 29.91 -20.33 -36.56
N GLY A 695 29.60 -19.07 -36.20
CA GLY A 695 28.85 -18.17 -37.06
C GLY A 695 27.33 -18.32 -36.96
N LYS A 696 26.79 -19.07 -35.98
CA LYS A 696 25.34 -19.22 -35.77
C LYS A 696 24.82 -18.25 -34.72
N VAL A 697 23.58 -17.78 -34.92
CA VAL A 697 22.89 -16.88 -34.00
C VAL A 697 22.74 -17.54 -32.63
N VAL A 698 23.14 -16.83 -31.57
CA VAL A 698 23.01 -17.29 -30.19
C VAL A 698 21.54 -17.19 -29.77
N ARG A 699 20.93 -18.34 -29.44
CA ARG A 699 19.54 -18.44 -28.99
C ARG A 699 19.45 -19.03 -27.59
N THR A 700 18.52 -18.54 -26.78
CA THR A 700 18.31 -19.03 -25.41
C THR A 700 17.78 -20.48 -25.41
N PRO A 701 18.15 -21.33 -24.42
CA PRO A 701 19.11 -21.05 -23.36
C PRO A 701 20.56 -21.02 -23.86
N ALA A 702 21.29 -19.95 -23.54
CA ALA A 702 22.68 -19.76 -23.97
C ALA A 702 23.55 -19.17 -22.85
N TYR A 703 24.84 -19.47 -22.87
CA TYR A 703 25.84 -18.88 -21.97
C TYR A 703 26.53 -17.71 -22.67
N VAL A 704 26.58 -16.56 -21.99
CA VAL A 704 27.27 -15.36 -22.47
C VAL A 704 28.22 -14.88 -21.37
N GLN A 705 29.44 -14.48 -21.75
CA GLN A 705 30.42 -13.96 -20.79
C GLN A 705 30.14 -12.48 -20.50
N VAL A 706 29.95 -12.13 -19.22
CA VAL A 706 29.64 -10.76 -18.77
C VAL A 706 30.68 -10.23 -17.77
N PRO A 707 31.00 -8.93 -17.77
CA PRO A 707 31.84 -8.31 -16.75
C PRO A 707 31.26 -8.47 -15.34
N TYR A 708 32.11 -8.54 -14.31
CA TYR A 708 31.67 -8.74 -12.93
C TYR A 708 30.95 -7.52 -12.34
N GLU A 709 31.51 -6.32 -12.54
CA GLU A 709 30.98 -5.07 -11.95
C GLU A 709 30.22 -4.19 -12.94
N GLU A 710 30.61 -4.18 -14.22
CA GLU A 710 29.98 -3.32 -15.23
C GLU A 710 28.60 -3.84 -15.64
N VAL A 711 27.64 -2.93 -15.75
CA VAL A 711 26.28 -3.23 -16.23
C VAL A 711 26.29 -3.35 -17.74
N VAL A 712 25.94 -4.53 -18.24
CA VAL A 712 25.79 -4.79 -19.68
C VAL A 712 24.31 -5.00 -20.01
N ARG A 713 23.87 -4.37 -21.10
CA ARG A 713 22.50 -4.47 -21.60
C ARG A 713 22.42 -5.44 -22.78
N PHE A 714 21.45 -6.34 -22.71
CA PHE A 714 21.13 -7.31 -23.76
C PHE A 714 19.67 -7.13 -24.18
N GLU A 715 19.40 -7.28 -25.46
CA GLU A 715 18.03 -7.24 -26.00
C GLU A 715 17.67 -8.64 -26.52
N LEU A 716 16.52 -9.17 -26.09
CA LEU A 716 16.02 -10.46 -26.54
C LEU A 716 14.91 -10.25 -27.57
N ARG A 717 15.04 -10.91 -28.72
CA ARG A 717 14.07 -10.81 -29.83
C ARG A 717 13.54 -12.18 -30.21
N MET A 718 12.24 -12.26 -30.45
CA MET A 718 11.58 -13.47 -30.94
C MET A 718 10.32 -13.10 -31.75
N ASP A 719 10.05 -13.83 -32.82
CA ASP A 719 8.87 -13.60 -33.65
C ASP A 719 7.57 -13.80 -32.85
N GLY A 720 6.67 -12.81 -32.91
CA GLY A 720 5.41 -12.80 -32.15
C GLY A 720 5.51 -12.21 -30.74
N TYR A 721 6.70 -11.76 -30.33
CA TYR A 721 6.97 -11.16 -29.02
C TYR A 721 7.53 -9.75 -29.16
N GLU A 722 7.35 -8.93 -28.14
CA GLU A 722 7.99 -7.61 -28.06
C GLU A 722 9.46 -7.75 -27.64
N PRO A 723 10.39 -6.97 -28.24
CA PRO A 723 11.78 -6.97 -27.81
C PRO A 723 11.91 -6.57 -26.34
N LEU A 724 12.72 -7.31 -25.58
CA LEU A 724 12.90 -7.06 -24.15
C LEU A 724 14.37 -6.78 -23.83
N GLU A 725 14.63 -5.61 -23.29
CA GLU A 725 15.95 -5.20 -22.81
C GLU A 725 16.18 -5.65 -21.36
N ILE A 726 17.35 -6.23 -21.10
CA ILE A 726 17.78 -6.72 -19.79
C ILE A 726 19.15 -6.13 -19.48
N ALA A 727 19.25 -5.41 -18.38
CA ALA A 727 20.52 -5.03 -17.77
C ALA A 727 20.98 -6.12 -16.78
N THR A 728 22.23 -6.56 -16.88
CA THR A 728 22.81 -7.50 -15.91
C THR A 728 24.30 -7.27 -15.70
N THR A 729 24.79 -7.75 -14.57
CA THR A 729 26.21 -7.81 -14.18
C THR A 729 26.59 -9.26 -13.88
N GLY A 730 27.89 -9.58 -13.77
CA GLY A 730 28.37 -10.90 -13.34
C GLY A 730 27.99 -11.26 -11.90
N LYS A 731 27.67 -10.27 -11.05
CA LYS A 731 27.14 -10.45 -9.69
C LYS A 731 25.70 -11.00 -9.68
N ALA A 732 24.95 -10.85 -10.77
CA ALA A 732 23.56 -11.26 -10.83
C ALA A 732 23.36 -12.79 -10.73
N LYS A 733 22.17 -13.22 -10.28
CA LYS A 733 21.78 -14.64 -10.23
C LYS A 733 21.73 -15.26 -11.64
N SER A 734 22.31 -16.45 -11.78
CA SER A 734 22.26 -17.31 -12.98
C SER A 734 21.45 -18.58 -12.65
N PRO A 735 20.62 -19.11 -13.57
CA PRO A 735 20.27 -18.54 -14.86
C PRO A 735 19.42 -17.28 -14.76
N ARG A 736 19.69 -16.30 -15.62
CA ARG A 736 18.79 -15.17 -15.87
C ARG A 736 17.60 -15.67 -16.68
N ARG A 737 16.51 -15.97 -15.98
CA ARG A 737 15.22 -16.36 -16.56
C ARG A 737 14.40 -15.13 -16.85
N VAL A 738 13.95 -15.00 -18.10
CA VAL A 738 13.16 -13.86 -18.54
C VAL A 738 11.95 -14.33 -19.33
N VAL A 739 10.79 -13.75 -19.02
CA VAL A 739 9.54 -14.01 -19.74
C VAL A 739 9.37 -12.93 -20.80
N LEU A 740 9.19 -13.34 -22.05
CA LEU A 740 8.97 -12.41 -23.15
C LEU A 740 7.52 -11.89 -23.17
N PRO A 741 7.31 -10.58 -23.37
CA PRO A 741 5.98 -10.03 -23.57
C PRO A 741 5.42 -10.47 -24.93
N VAL A 742 4.21 -11.06 -24.94
CA VAL A 742 3.54 -11.41 -26.20
C VAL A 742 3.13 -10.13 -26.93
N ARG A 743 3.38 -10.06 -28.24
CA ARG A 743 2.87 -8.97 -29.06
C ARG A 743 1.40 -9.24 -29.37
N PRO A 744 0.47 -8.30 -29.11
CA PRO A 744 -0.93 -8.50 -29.44
C PRO A 744 -1.06 -8.73 -30.95
N GLU A 745 -1.85 -9.75 -31.33
CA GLU A 745 -2.15 -10.02 -32.75
C GLU A 745 -2.78 -8.79 -33.36
N ARG A 746 -3.72 -8.18 -32.61
CA ARG A 746 -4.44 -6.98 -33.00
C ARG A 746 -4.77 -6.13 -31.76
N VAL A 747 -4.72 -4.81 -31.94
CA VAL A 747 -5.17 -3.82 -30.96
C VAL A 747 -6.31 -3.05 -31.60
N ILE A 748 -7.47 -3.09 -30.98
CA ILE A 748 -8.71 -2.50 -31.50
C ILE A 748 -9.06 -1.28 -30.64
N PRO A 749 -8.90 -0.04 -31.14
CA PRO A 749 -9.28 1.13 -30.38
C PRO A 749 -10.80 1.30 -30.39
N LEU A 750 -11.40 1.39 -29.20
CA LEU A 750 -12.82 1.70 -29.03
C LEU A 750 -13.05 3.20 -28.84
N GLY A 751 -12.06 3.91 -28.28
CA GLY A 751 -12.10 5.36 -28.07
C GLY A 751 -13.03 5.81 -26.93
N GLU A 752 -13.57 4.86 -26.18
CA GLU A 752 -14.48 5.09 -25.05
C GLU A 752 -14.08 4.15 -23.91
N GLU A 753 -14.29 4.60 -22.66
CA GLU A 753 -13.94 3.83 -21.47
C GLU A 753 -14.92 2.68 -21.26
N VAL A 754 -14.39 1.46 -21.18
CA VAL A 754 -15.18 0.23 -21.05
C VAL A 754 -15.32 -0.18 -19.58
N VAL A 755 -16.53 -0.55 -19.19
CA VAL A 755 -16.87 -0.95 -17.82
C VAL A 755 -17.07 -2.45 -17.69
N THR A 756 -17.22 -3.21 -18.77
CA THR A 756 -17.43 -4.68 -18.72
C THR A 756 -16.30 -5.47 -19.38
N GLY A 757 -16.24 -6.79 -19.18
CA GLY A 757 -15.43 -7.64 -20.04
C GLY A 757 -15.96 -7.64 -21.49
N VAL A 758 -15.12 -8.07 -22.44
CA VAL A 758 -15.48 -8.16 -23.87
C VAL A 758 -16.13 -9.52 -24.16
N ALA A 759 -17.35 -9.50 -24.69
CA ALA A 759 -17.99 -10.70 -25.23
C ALA A 759 -17.97 -10.66 -26.77
N VAL A 760 -17.77 -11.81 -27.40
CA VAL A 760 -17.70 -11.91 -28.87
C VAL A 760 -18.78 -12.83 -29.40
N GLY A 761 -19.49 -12.37 -30.43
CA GLY A 761 -20.49 -13.11 -31.18
C GLY A 761 -20.32 -12.92 -32.66
N GLN A 762 -20.20 -14.02 -33.42
CA GLN A 762 -19.92 -14.01 -34.85
C GLN A 762 -18.59 -13.26 -35.16
N GLU A 763 -18.69 -12.02 -35.66
CA GLU A 763 -17.55 -11.12 -35.93
C GLU A 763 -17.64 -9.79 -35.15
N LEU A 764 -18.57 -9.68 -34.20
CA LEU A 764 -18.80 -8.48 -33.41
C LEU A 764 -18.38 -8.69 -31.96
N GLY A 765 -17.66 -7.71 -31.42
CA GLY A 765 -17.41 -7.57 -29.99
C GLY A 765 -18.48 -6.69 -29.37
N VAL A 766 -18.90 -7.00 -28.16
CA VAL A 766 -19.86 -6.17 -27.41
C VAL A 766 -19.36 -5.94 -26.00
N VAL A 767 -19.49 -4.68 -25.57
CA VAL A 767 -19.05 -4.18 -24.27
C VAL A 767 -20.08 -3.21 -23.69
N GLY A 768 -20.12 -3.13 -22.36
CA GLY A 768 -20.79 -2.07 -21.63
C GLY A 768 -19.81 -0.94 -21.31
N LEU A 769 -20.30 0.29 -21.44
CA LEU A 769 -19.62 1.54 -21.13
C LEU A 769 -20.27 2.18 -19.88
N LYS A 770 -19.73 3.30 -19.41
CA LYS A 770 -20.32 4.08 -18.31
C LYS A 770 -21.74 4.54 -18.65
N GLU A 771 -22.56 4.77 -17.62
CA GLU A 771 -23.94 5.30 -17.71
C GLU A 771 -24.91 4.44 -18.54
N GLY A 772 -24.78 3.11 -18.48
CA GLY A 772 -25.71 2.19 -19.16
C GLY A 772 -25.60 2.21 -20.68
N ARG A 773 -24.50 2.75 -21.23
CA ARG A 773 -24.22 2.75 -22.67
C ARG A 773 -23.64 1.41 -23.10
N LEU A 774 -24.03 0.96 -24.29
CA LEU A 774 -23.62 -0.31 -24.90
C LEU A 774 -22.98 -0.03 -26.25
N LEU A 775 -21.86 -0.71 -26.51
CA LEU A 775 -21.14 -0.61 -27.77
C LEU A 775 -20.99 -2.00 -28.38
N ALA A 776 -21.52 -2.16 -29.59
CA ALA A 776 -21.17 -3.28 -30.46
C ALA A 776 -20.22 -2.79 -31.54
N PHE A 777 -19.07 -3.43 -31.67
CA PHE A 777 -18.02 -3.05 -32.60
C PHE A 777 -17.55 -4.24 -33.44
N SER A 778 -17.02 -3.94 -34.62
CA SER A 778 -16.42 -4.93 -35.50
C SER A 778 -15.08 -5.41 -34.92
N MET A 779 -14.95 -6.73 -34.77
CA MET A 779 -13.68 -7.33 -34.35
C MET A 779 -12.59 -7.19 -35.42
N LYS A 780 -12.82 -6.64 -36.62
CA LYS A 780 -11.83 -6.47 -37.71
C LYS A 780 -11.12 -5.12 -37.73
N ASP A 781 -11.79 -4.07 -37.30
CA ASP A 781 -11.33 -2.69 -37.42
C ASP A 781 -11.75 -1.80 -36.24
N GLY A 782 -12.55 -2.31 -35.30
CA GLY A 782 -13.03 -1.53 -34.16
C GLY A 782 -14.17 -0.58 -34.48
N GLN A 783 -14.65 -0.56 -35.74
CA GLN A 783 -15.74 0.32 -36.11
C GLN A 783 -17.01 -0.03 -35.34
N ALA A 784 -17.61 0.99 -34.74
CA ALA A 784 -18.87 0.86 -34.04
C ALA A 784 -19.98 0.49 -35.04
N LYS A 785 -20.63 -0.65 -34.81
CA LYS A 785 -21.80 -1.06 -35.59
C LYS A 785 -23.06 -0.40 -35.07
N PHE A 786 -23.21 -0.34 -33.76
CA PHE A 786 -24.28 0.41 -33.10
C PHE A 786 -23.88 0.82 -31.69
N ARG A 787 -24.46 1.94 -31.24
CA ARG A 787 -24.40 2.44 -29.87
C ARG A 787 -25.81 2.58 -29.33
N LEU A 788 -26.02 2.11 -28.11
CA LEU A 788 -27.33 2.13 -27.47
C LEU A 788 -27.18 2.60 -26.03
N ARG A 789 -28.18 3.32 -25.53
CA ARG A 789 -28.28 3.66 -24.12
C ARG A 789 -29.46 2.88 -23.55
N LEU A 790 -29.22 2.12 -22.49
CA LEU A 790 -30.31 1.50 -21.75
C LEU A 790 -31.08 2.58 -20.97
N PRO A 791 -32.42 2.50 -20.88
CA PRO A 791 -33.20 3.41 -20.06
C PRO A 791 -32.96 3.14 -18.56
N GLY A 792 -32.81 4.21 -17.76
CA GLY A 792 -32.37 4.15 -16.36
C GLY A 792 -30.85 4.39 -16.25
N LEU A 793 -30.42 5.21 -15.29
CA LEU A 793 -29.00 5.56 -15.04
C LEU A 793 -28.23 4.39 -14.38
N ASP A 794 -28.37 3.18 -14.91
CA ASP A 794 -27.78 1.99 -14.30
C ASP A 794 -26.51 1.55 -15.04
N GLU A 795 -25.48 1.19 -14.28
CA GLU A 795 -24.27 0.60 -14.84
C GLU A 795 -24.52 -0.83 -15.31
N VAL A 796 -23.91 -1.19 -16.45
CA VAL A 796 -23.91 -2.56 -16.96
C VAL A 796 -22.96 -3.40 -16.10
N GLN A 797 -23.48 -4.44 -15.48
CA GLN A 797 -22.74 -5.29 -14.56
C GLN A 797 -22.27 -6.58 -15.24
N GLY A 798 -20.98 -6.89 -15.06
CA GLY A 798 -20.37 -8.13 -15.55
C GLY A 798 -20.21 -8.23 -17.07
N THR A 799 -19.52 -9.28 -17.52
CA THR A 799 -19.30 -9.56 -18.94
C THR A 799 -20.63 -9.99 -19.59
N PRO A 800 -21.05 -9.38 -20.71
CA PRO A 800 -22.32 -9.70 -21.36
C PRO A 800 -22.36 -11.12 -21.89
N LEU A 801 -23.55 -11.72 -21.89
CA LEU A 801 -23.76 -13.07 -22.39
C LEU A 801 -24.10 -13.03 -23.88
N VAL A 802 -23.31 -13.68 -24.72
CA VAL A 802 -23.62 -13.83 -26.14
C VAL A 802 -24.22 -15.20 -26.46
N ASN A 803 -25.38 -15.20 -27.12
CA ASN A 803 -26.04 -16.40 -27.61
C ASN A 803 -26.47 -16.26 -29.08
N LYS A 804 -25.71 -16.91 -29.99
CA LYS A 804 -25.95 -16.91 -31.44
C LYS A 804 -25.99 -15.49 -32.03
N ASP A 805 -27.19 -14.94 -32.19
CA ASP A 805 -27.47 -13.64 -32.80
C ASP A 805 -27.89 -12.59 -31.76
N GLN A 806 -27.91 -12.94 -30.46
CA GLN A 806 -28.34 -12.05 -29.38
C GLN A 806 -27.24 -11.86 -28.33
N ALA A 807 -27.17 -10.67 -27.74
CA ALA A 807 -26.34 -10.35 -26.59
C ALA A 807 -27.22 -9.89 -25.43
N VAL A 808 -27.03 -10.49 -24.26
CA VAL A 808 -27.80 -10.24 -23.05
C VAL A 808 -26.95 -9.47 -22.05
N PHE A 809 -27.50 -8.36 -21.58
CA PHE A 809 -26.90 -7.44 -20.62
C PHE A 809 -27.73 -7.44 -19.35
N ALA A 810 -27.05 -7.31 -18.22
CA ALA A 810 -27.67 -7.10 -16.93
C ALA A 810 -27.20 -5.75 -16.36
N THR A 811 -28.11 -4.98 -15.78
CA THR A 811 -27.79 -3.74 -15.08
C THR A 811 -27.86 -3.92 -13.56
N SER A 812 -27.19 -3.03 -12.82
CA SER A 812 -27.27 -2.98 -11.35
C SER A 812 -28.70 -2.75 -10.85
N GLY A 813 -29.49 -1.92 -11.54
CA GLY A 813 -30.91 -1.67 -11.25
C GLY A 813 -31.85 -2.84 -11.59
N GLY A 814 -31.31 -3.97 -12.04
CA GLY A 814 -32.08 -5.20 -12.25
C GLY A 814 -32.75 -5.30 -13.62
N LEU A 815 -32.35 -4.51 -14.61
CA LEU A 815 -32.80 -4.70 -15.98
C LEU A 815 -31.98 -5.81 -16.67
N LEU A 816 -32.65 -6.84 -17.16
CA LEU A 816 -32.08 -7.85 -18.06
C LEU A 816 -32.56 -7.57 -19.49
N CYS A 817 -31.64 -7.21 -20.38
CA CYS A 817 -31.96 -6.79 -21.75
C CYS A 817 -31.24 -7.67 -22.77
N ALA A 818 -31.99 -8.28 -23.69
CA ALA A 818 -31.42 -8.97 -24.83
C ALA A 818 -31.51 -8.11 -26.09
N LEU A 819 -30.37 -7.94 -26.75
CA LEU A 819 -30.23 -7.17 -27.98
C LEU A 819 -29.88 -8.09 -29.15
N ASN A 820 -30.43 -7.80 -30.32
CA ASN A 820 -30.03 -8.49 -31.54
C ASN A 820 -28.72 -7.89 -32.07
N LEU A 821 -27.70 -8.73 -32.30
CA LEU A 821 -26.38 -8.32 -32.80
C LEU A 821 -26.40 -7.78 -34.25
N LYS A 822 -27.47 -8.04 -35.01
CA LYS A 822 -27.59 -7.58 -36.39
C LYS A 822 -27.92 -6.09 -36.48
N ASP A 823 -28.88 -5.62 -35.69
CA ASP A 823 -29.46 -4.27 -35.79
C ASP A 823 -29.45 -3.49 -34.46
N GLY A 824 -29.01 -4.10 -33.36
CA GLY A 824 -28.98 -3.50 -32.04
C GLY A 824 -30.36 -3.34 -31.39
N LYS A 825 -31.44 -3.84 -31.99
CA LYS A 825 -32.77 -3.69 -31.39
C LYS A 825 -32.96 -4.64 -30.22
N SER A 826 -33.69 -4.18 -29.21
CA SER A 826 -34.13 -5.05 -28.11
C SER A 826 -35.01 -6.16 -28.66
N SER A 827 -34.60 -7.40 -28.39
CA SER A 827 -35.39 -8.60 -28.62
C SER A 827 -36.40 -8.79 -27.51
N TRP A 828 -35.99 -8.53 -26.26
CA TRP A 828 -36.83 -8.56 -25.07
C TRP A 828 -36.13 -7.84 -23.91
N THR A 829 -36.92 -7.45 -22.91
CA THR A 829 -36.47 -6.85 -21.65
C THR A 829 -37.24 -7.47 -20.49
N ALA A 830 -36.54 -7.80 -19.40
CA ALA A 830 -37.14 -8.33 -18.18
C ALA A 830 -36.64 -7.57 -16.96
N GLN A 831 -37.56 -7.19 -16.07
CA GLN A 831 -37.21 -6.61 -14.78
C GLN A 831 -36.93 -7.72 -13.78
N VAL A 832 -35.74 -7.69 -13.18
CA VAL A 832 -35.26 -8.62 -12.17
C VAL A 832 -35.30 -7.93 -10.80
N PRO A 833 -36.26 -8.27 -9.92
CA PRO A 833 -36.30 -7.74 -8.57
C PRO A 833 -35.00 -8.00 -7.81
N GLY A 834 -34.50 -6.99 -7.10
CA GLY A 834 -33.30 -7.10 -6.26
C GLY A 834 -31.95 -6.95 -6.98
N GLY A 835 -31.95 -6.57 -8.27
CA GLY A 835 -30.72 -6.29 -9.03
C GLY A 835 -29.91 -7.55 -9.37
N VAL A 836 -29.22 -7.58 -10.51
CA VAL A 836 -28.35 -8.72 -10.87
C VAL A 836 -26.95 -8.50 -10.28
N GLN A 837 -26.50 -9.40 -9.42
CA GLN A 837 -25.21 -9.30 -8.70
C GLN A 837 -24.18 -10.34 -9.19
N THR A 838 -24.62 -11.37 -9.90
CA THR A 838 -23.75 -12.43 -10.42
C THR A 838 -23.55 -12.33 -11.92
N ARG A 839 -22.44 -12.89 -12.43
CA ARG A 839 -22.28 -13.12 -13.88
C ARG A 839 -23.42 -13.98 -14.42
N ILE A 840 -23.89 -13.67 -15.63
CA ILE A 840 -24.97 -14.41 -16.30
C ILE A 840 -24.45 -15.81 -16.71
N LEU A 841 -25.10 -16.86 -16.22
CA LEU A 841 -24.80 -18.24 -16.61
C LEU A 841 -25.66 -18.64 -17.81
N LYS A 842 -25.03 -19.12 -18.88
CA LYS A 842 -25.71 -19.66 -20.06
C LYS A 842 -26.10 -21.12 -19.86
N MET A 843 -27.33 -21.47 -20.19
CA MET A 843 -27.82 -22.85 -20.21
C MET A 843 -28.51 -23.19 -21.54
N SER A 844 -28.96 -24.45 -21.70
CA SER A 844 -29.41 -25.02 -22.97
C SER A 844 -30.62 -24.30 -23.59
N GLY A 845 -31.45 -23.63 -22.77
CA GLY A 845 -32.62 -22.85 -23.20
C GLY A 845 -32.74 -21.43 -22.63
N GLY A 846 -31.84 -21.01 -21.74
CA GLY A 846 -32.03 -19.79 -20.96
C GLY A 846 -30.76 -19.20 -20.34
N ALA A 847 -30.97 -18.16 -19.53
CA ALA A 847 -29.96 -17.46 -18.76
C ALA A 847 -30.31 -17.48 -17.27
N VAL A 848 -29.37 -17.91 -16.43
CA VAL A 848 -29.53 -17.90 -14.97
C VAL A 848 -28.81 -16.71 -14.38
N VAL A 849 -29.48 -16.00 -13.48
CA VAL A 849 -28.96 -14.84 -12.76
C VAL A 849 -29.24 -14.97 -11.26
N GLY A 850 -28.27 -14.58 -10.44
CA GLY A 850 -28.43 -14.41 -9.00
C GLY A 850 -28.65 -12.94 -8.65
N THR A 851 -29.60 -12.69 -7.76
CA THR A 851 -29.98 -11.34 -7.32
C THR A 851 -29.37 -10.96 -5.97
N GLY A 852 -29.29 -9.65 -5.69
CA GLY A 852 -28.87 -9.15 -4.36
C GLY A 852 -29.84 -9.49 -3.24
N SER A 853 -31.11 -9.79 -3.57
CA SER A 853 -32.11 -10.31 -2.64
C SER A 853 -31.92 -11.78 -2.27
N GLY A 854 -30.90 -12.47 -2.80
CA GLY A 854 -30.65 -13.88 -2.53
C GLY A 854 -31.57 -14.84 -3.29
N GLU A 855 -32.04 -14.45 -4.48
CA GLU A 855 -32.87 -15.27 -5.36
C GLU A 855 -32.06 -15.71 -6.59
N LEU A 856 -32.26 -16.95 -7.01
CA LEU A 856 -31.78 -17.47 -8.29
C LEU A 856 -32.93 -17.50 -9.28
N ARG A 857 -32.76 -16.88 -10.43
CA ARG A 857 -33.80 -16.77 -11.46
C ARG A 857 -33.32 -17.32 -12.79
N TYR A 858 -34.16 -18.11 -13.45
CA TYR A 858 -33.91 -18.62 -14.79
C TYR A 858 -34.85 -17.95 -15.78
N TYR A 859 -34.27 -17.31 -16.81
CA TYR A 859 -35.00 -16.61 -17.85
C TYR A 859 -34.84 -17.31 -19.19
N SER A 860 -35.95 -17.41 -19.93
CA SER A 860 -35.93 -17.88 -21.32
C SER A 860 -35.18 -16.89 -22.20
N LEU A 861 -34.19 -17.38 -22.96
CA LEU A 861 -33.46 -16.51 -23.91
C LEU A 861 -34.31 -16.13 -25.14
N ARG A 862 -35.48 -16.76 -25.32
CA ARG A 862 -36.37 -16.52 -26.47
C ARG A 862 -37.16 -15.24 -26.33
N ASP A 863 -37.72 -15.01 -25.16
CA ASP A 863 -38.73 -13.98 -24.87
C ASP A 863 -38.48 -13.23 -23.56
N GLY A 864 -37.49 -13.65 -22.76
CA GLY A 864 -37.16 -13.02 -21.49
C GLY A 864 -38.13 -13.36 -20.37
N GLU A 865 -39.02 -14.34 -20.55
CA GLU A 865 -39.95 -14.75 -19.50
C GLU A 865 -39.23 -15.56 -18.41
N PRO A 866 -39.57 -15.35 -17.12
CA PRO A 866 -39.03 -16.15 -16.04
C PRO A 866 -39.61 -17.57 -16.11
N ILE A 867 -38.74 -18.57 -16.24
CA ILE A 867 -39.10 -19.99 -16.23
C ILE A 867 -39.35 -20.45 -14.79
N TRP A 868 -38.41 -20.13 -13.89
CA TRP A 868 -38.54 -20.40 -12.46
C TRP A 868 -37.75 -19.38 -11.63
N THR A 869 -38.13 -19.26 -10.35
CA THR A 869 -37.46 -18.44 -9.35
C THR A 869 -37.31 -19.27 -8.07
N VAL A 870 -36.10 -19.29 -7.53
CA VAL A 870 -35.76 -20.09 -6.35
C VAL A 870 -35.15 -19.18 -5.28
N PRO A 871 -35.75 -19.09 -4.08
CA PRO A 871 -35.11 -18.40 -2.97
C PRO A 871 -33.94 -19.24 -2.46
N VAL A 872 -32.73 -18.71 -2.61
CA VAL A 872 -31.49 -19.36 -2.18
C VAL A 872 -31.14 -18.98 -0.75
N GLY A 873 -31.48 -17.75 -0.34
CA GLY A 873 -31.15 -17.21 0.99
C GLY A 873 -29.74 -16.62 1.04
N GLY A 874 -29.58 -15.54 1.82
CA GLY A 874 -28.33 -14.77 1.96
C GLY A 874 -28.14 -13.71 0.87
N ALA A 875 -27.63 -12.53 1.25
CA ALA A 875 -27.54 -11.35 0.37
C ALA A 875 -26.38 -11.39 -0.66
N ALA A 876 -25.54 -12.42 -0.64
CA ALA A 876 -24.33 -12.50 -1.46
C ALA A 876 -24.18 -13.88 -2.13
N LEU A 877 -24.75 -14.01 -3.32
CA LEU A 877 -24.61 -15.18 -4.18
C LEU A 877 -23.28 -15.17 -4.93
N LEU A 878 -22.64 -16.33 -5.02
CA LEU A 878 -21.51 -16.58 -5.92
C LEU A 878 -22.03 -16.92 -7.32
N PRO A 879 -21.23 -16.71 -8.38
CA PRO A 879 -21.64 -17.04 -9.75
C PRO A 879 -22.15 -18.49 -9.87
N PRO A 880 -23.35 -18.72 -10.43
CA PRO A 880 -23.91 -20.07 -10.54
C PRO A 880 -23.18 -20.89 -11.61
N LEU A 881 -23.23 -22.22 -11.47
CA LEU A 881 -22.60 -23.19 -12.36
C LEU A 881 -23.61 -24.23 -12.85
N SER A 882 -23.52 -24.63 -14.13
CA SER A 882 -24.38 -25.68 -14.72
C SER A 882 -23.64 -27.01 -14.83
N PHE A 883 -24.31 -28.12 -14.47
CA PHE A 883 -23.81 -29.49 -14.63
C PHE A 883 -24.90 -30.55 -14.58
N GLN A 884 -24.86 -31.51 -15.53
CA GLN A 884 -25.83 -32.61 -15.62
C GLN A 884 -27.28 -32.12 -15.48
N ASP A 885 -27.63 -31.08 -16.24
CA ASP A 885 -28.96 -30.46 -16.26
C ASP A 885 -29.44 -29.95 -14.87
N ARG A 886 -28.47 -29.50 -14.06
CA ARG A 886 -28.68 -28.90 -12.74
C ARG A 886 -27.87 -27.62 -12.58
N VAL A 887 -28.39 -26.71 -11.78
CA VAL A 887 -27.75 -25.45 -11.41
C VAL A 887 -27.24 -25.53 -9.99
N TRP A 888 -25.96 -25.23 -9.81
CA TRP A 888 -25.28 -25.19 -8.54
C TRP A 888 -25.02 -23.74 -8.18
N VAL A 889 -25.49 -23.32 -7.02
CA VAL A 889 -25.30 -21.96 -6.51
C VAL A 889 -24.89 -22.03 -5.05
N ALA A 890 -23.99 -21.14 -4.66
CA ALA A 890 -23.58 -21.01 -3.29
C ALA A 890 -23.72 -19.56 -2.81
N ASN A 891 -23.96 -19.38 -1.52
CA ASN A 891 -23.88 -18.08 -0.87
C ASN A 891 -22.59 -17.96 -0.02
N ARG A 892 -22.25 -16.72 0.37
CA ARG A 892 -21.09 -16.44 1.24
C ARG A 892 -21.26 -16.97 2.67
N GLU A 893 -22.46 -17.36 3.07
CA GLU A 893 -22.73 -17.96 4.40
C GLU A 893 -22.39 -19.45 4.45
N GLY A 894 -22.07 -20.07 3.30
CA GLY A 894 -21.66 -21.47 3.22
C GLY A 894 -22.78 -22.42 2.78
N GLN A 895 -23.93 -21.92 2.37
CA GLN A 895 -24.98 -22.76 1.80
C GLN A 895 -24.69 -23.03 0.33
N LEU A 896 -24.65 -24.31 -0.05
CA LEU A 896 -24.59 -24.78 -1.43
C LEU A 896 -25.91 -25.46 -1.77
N LEU A 897 -26.57 -24.98 -2.84
CA LEU A 897 -27.82 -25.54 -3.34
C LEU A 897 -27.61 -26.17 -4.71
N CYS A 898 -28.23 -27.33 -4.90
CA CYS A 898 -28.42 -27.93 -6.22
C CYS A 898 -29.89 -27.78 -6.62
N VAL A 899 -30.10 -27.10 -7.74
CA VAL A 899 -31.40 -26.75 -8.29
C VAL A 899 -31.59 -27.50 -9.61
N ALA A 900 -32.75 -28.12 -9.82
CA ALA A 900 -33.07 -28.76 -11.09
C ALA A 900 -33.25 -27.71 -12.21
N GLU A 901 -32.74 -27.99 -13.41
CA GLU A 901 -32.91 -27.07 -14.56
C GLU A 901 -34.37 -26.94 -14.99
N ASP A 902 -35.16 -28.01 -14.88
CA ASP A 902 -36.51 -28.10 -15.47
C ASP A 902 -37.54 -27.19 -14.77
N ASP A 903 -37.59 -27.25 -13.44
CA ASP A 903 -38.63 -26.60 -12.63
C ASP A 903 -38.09 -25.73 -11.50
N GLY A 904 -36.76 -25.68 -11.33
CA GLY A 904 -36.14 -24.96 -10.23
C GLY A 904 -36.32 -25.64 -8.87
N GLU A 905 -36.73 -26.91 -8.82
CA GLU A 905 -36.84 -27.61 -7.54
C GLU A 905 -35.45 -27.75 -6.90
N ILE A 906 -35.35 -27.42 -5.60
CA ILE A 906 -34.12 -27.61 -4.85
C ILE A 906 -33.97 -29.11 -4.57
N VAL A 907 -33.17 -29.77 -5.39
CA VAL A 907 -32.94 -31.22 -5.30
C VAL A 907 -32.10 -31.58 -4.09
N ASP A 908 -31.17 -30.70 -3.70
CA ASP A 908 -30.30 -30.95 -2.55
C ASP A 908 -29.79 -29.66 -1.91
N ARG A 909 -29.52 -29.72 -0.61
CA ARG A 909 -28.96 -28.62 0.18
C ARG A 909 -27.80 -29.10 1.02
N TRP A 910 -26.69 -28.37 0.98
CA TRP A 910 -25.54 -28.60 1.83
C TRP A 910 -25.16 -27.35 2.61
N GLU A 911 -24.95 -27.53 3.91
CA GLU A 911 -24.35 -26.53 4.79
C GLU A 911 -22.84 -26.82 4.86
N LEU A 912 -22.04 -25.91 4.30
CA LEU A 912 -20.59 -25.98 4.41
C LEU A 912 -20.16 -25.39 5.76
N PRO A 913 -19.06 -25.90 6.35
CA PRO A 913 -18.60 -25.45 7.67
C PRO A 913 -18.16 -23.97 7.70
N GLN A 914 -17.96 -23.36 6.53
CA GLN A 914 -17.59 -21.96 6.39
C GLN A 914 -18.03 -21.42 5.02
N GLY A 915 -18.15 -20.10 4.92
CA GLY A 915 -18.41 -19.38 3.68
C GLY A 915 -17.42 -19.69 2.56
N LEU A 916 -17.92 -19.64 1.33
CA LEU A 916 -17.14 -19.82 0.12
C LEU A 916 -16.56 -18.48 -0.38
N HIS A 917 -15.29 -18.50 -0.76
CA HIS A 917 -14.63 -17.38 -1.44
C HIS A 917 -14.93 -17.42 -2.95
N GLN A 918 -14.85 -18.60 -3.55
CA GLN A 918 -15.16 -18.84 -4.96
C GLN A 918 -16.20 -19.95 -5.06
N GLY A 919 -17.06 -19.86 -6.09
CA GLY A 919 -18.07 -20.88 -6.37
C GLY A 919 -17.44 -22.27 -6.60
N PRO A 920 -18.25 -23.35 -6.46
CA PRO A 920 -17.76 -24.71 -6.65
C PRO A 920 -17.17 -24.91 -8.05
N ILE A 921 -16.09 -25.67 -8.16
CA ILE A 921 -15.57 -26.16 -9.44
C ILE A 921 -15.83 -27.65 -9.54
N LEU A 922 -16.39 -28.06 -10.66
CA LEU A 922 -16.74 -29.46 -10.87
C LEU A 922 -15.54 -30.25 -11.32
N LEU A 923 -15.41 -31.43 -10.71
CA LEU A 923 -14.39 -32.42 -11.02
C LEU A 923 -15.08 -33.64 -11.66
N PRO A 924 -14.35 -34.48 -12.42
CA PRO A 924 -14.87 -35.75 -12.93
C PRO A 924 -15.41 -36.65 -11.81
N GLU A 925 -16.27 -37.61 -12.17
CA GLU A 925 -16.81 -38.64 -11.24
C GLU A 925 -17.71 -38.10 -10.12
N SER A 926 -18.51 -37.06 -10.39
CA SER A 926 -19.42 -36.45 -9.40
C SER A 926 -18.69 -35.93 -8.16
N LYS A 927 -17.52 -35.32 -8.38
CA LYS A 927 -16.74 -34.62 -7.36
C LYS A 927 -16.80 -33.12 -7.62
N CYS A 928 -16.54 -32.33 -6.60
CA CYS A 928 -16.38 -30.88 -6.72
C CYS A 928 -15.22 -30.43 -5.83
N ALA A 929 -14.67 -29.27 -6.15
CA ALA A 929 -13.67 -28.59 -5.34
C ALA A 929 -14.17 -27.21 -4.96
N TYR A 930 -13.89 -26.83 -3.72
CA TYR A 930 -14.29 -25.55 -3.13
C TYR A 930 -13.06 -24.76 -2.72
N LEU A 931 -13.18 -23.43 -2.75
CA LEU A 931 -12.25 -22.53 -2.10
C LEU A 931 -12.99 -21.78 -1.00
N LEU A 932 -12.68 -22.11 0.26
CA LEU A 932 -13.27 -21.52 1.45
C LEU A 932 -12.65 -20.15 1.76
N SER A 933 -13.38 -19.30 2.46
CA SER A 933 -12.93 -17.94 2.82
C SER A 933 -11.69 -17.89 3.71
N ASP A 934 -11.37 -18.97 4.43
CA ASP A 934 -10.14 -19.09 5.22
C ASP A 934 -8.92 -19.62 4.44
N GLY A 935 -9.11 -19.85 3.14
CA GLY A 935 -8.11 -20.32 2.20
C GLY A 935 -7.91 -21.83 2.14
N ARG A 936 -8.82 -22.62 2.71
CA ARG A 936 -8.83 -24.06 2.50
C ARG A 936 -9.48 -24.43 1.17
N VAL A 937 -8.81 -25.34 0.46
CA VAL A 937 -9.36 -26.04 -0.69
C VAL A 937 -9.83 -27.43 -0.26
N GLN A 938 -11.09 -27.73 -0.51
CA GLN A 938 -11.70 -29.02 -0.19
C GLN A 938 -12.19 -29.68 -1.47
N SER A 939 -11.88 -30.97 -1.64
CA SER A 939 -12.58 -31.79 -2.63
C SER A 939 -13.68 -32.59 -1.93
N TYR A 940 -14.87 -32.59 -2.53
CA TYR A 940 -16.06 -33.17 -1.96
C TYR A 940 -16.73 -34.11 -2.95
N SER A 941 -17.10 -35.30 -2.47
CA SER A 941 -17.84 -36.28 -3.24
C SER A 941 -19.33 -35.98 -3.15
N LEU A 942 -19.94 -35.60 -4.28
CA LEU A 942 -21.38 -35.35 -4.33
C LEU A 942 -22.19 -36.63 -4.09
N ARG A 943 -21.63 -37.80 -4.44
CA ARG A 943 -22.28 -39.10 -4.26
C ARG A 943 -22.21 -39.61 -2.82
N GLU A 944 -21.04 -39.51 -2.19
CA GLU A 944 -20.80 -40.06 -0.85
C GLU A 944 -21.07 -39.05 0.27
N ARG A 945 -21.33 -37.78 -0.09
CA ARG A 945 -21.59 -36.66 0.81
C ARG A 945 -20.51 -36.49 1.89
N ARG A 946 -19.25 -36.63 1.49
CA ARG A 946 -18.10 -36.45 2.39
C ARG A 946 -16.98 -35.68 1.70
N VAL A 947 -16.20 -34.98 2.53
CA VAL A 947 -14.92 -34.42 2.13
C VAL A 947 -13.97 -35.58 1.82
N LEU A 948 -13.42 -35.60 0.61
CA LEU A 948 -12.43 -36.58 0.17
C LEU A 948 -11.05 -36.21 0.71
N TRP A 949 -10.72 -34.93 0.60
CA TRP A 949 -9.49 -34.35 1.14
C TRP A 949 -9.67 -32.84 1.36
N GLU A 950 -8.86 -32.30 2.25
CA GLU A 950 -8.79 -30.88 2.58
C GLU A 950 -7.33 -30.45 2.62
N LYS A 951 -7.04 -29.26 2.09
CA LYS A 951 -5.70 -28.68 2.14
C LYS A 951 -5.75 -27.16 2.24
N LYS A 952 -4.90 -26.59 3.10
CA LYS A 952 -4.84 -25.15 3.33
C LYS A 952 -3.81 -24.49 2.42
N PHE A 953 -4.20 -23.38 1.79
CA PHE A 953 -3.36 -22.51 0.97
C PHE A 953 -3.41 -21.08 1.49
N ASP A 954 -2.44 -20.26 1.09
CA ASP A 954 -2.35 -18.84 1.50
C ASP A 954 -3.19 -17.94 0.57
N THR A 955 -4.50 -18.18 0.56
CA THR A 955 -5.48 -17.48 -0.29
C THR A 955 -6.40 -16.55 0.51
N TYR A 956 -6.03 -16.20 1.75
CA TYR A 956 -6.85 -15.38 2.65
C TYR A 956 -7.05 -13.96 2.12
N GLY A 957 -8.20 -13.35 2.42
CA GLY A 957 -8.50 -11.97 2.02
C GLY A 957 -8.99 -11.81 0.59
N GLY A 958 -9.47 -12.89 -0.03
CA GLY A 958 -10.24 -12.81 -1.27
C GLY A 958 -9.42 -12.74 -2.57
N ARG A 959 -8.14 -13.12 -2.53
CA ARG A 959 -7.21 -13.03 -3.68
C ARG A 959 -6.74 -14.38 -4.20
N GLY A 960 -7.44 -15.47 -3.87
CA GLY A 960 -7.11 -16.81 -4.36
C GLY A 960 -7.99 -17.22 -5.52
N HIS A 961 -7.42 -17.96 -6.48
CA HIS A 961 -8.19 -18.51 -7.60
C HIS A 961 -8.04 -20.02 -7.70
N LEU A 962 -9.17 -20.71 -7.78
CA LEU A 962 -9.29 -22.11 -8.10
C LEU A 962 -9.62 -22.25 -9.59
N LEU A 963 -8.94 -23.15 -10.29
CA LEU A 963 -9.15 -23.45 -11.72
C LEU A 963 -9.09 -24.96 -11.96
N PHE A 964 -9.70 -25.44 -13.04
CA PHE A 964 -9.62 -26.85 -13.45
C PHE A 964 -9.35 -26.97 -14.95
N ALA A 965 -8.33 -27.74 -15.34
CA ALA A 965 -7.94 -27.97 -16.73
C ALA A 965 -7.26 -29.33 -16.92
N GLN A 966 -7.56 -30.03 -18.02
CA GLN A 966 -7.04 -31.37 -18.35
C GLN A 966 -7.04 -32.39 -17.19
N GLY A 967 -8.08 -32.41 -16.36
CA GLY A 967 -8.14 -33.36 -15.24
C GLY A 967 -7.32 -32.96 -14.02
N TRP A 968 -6.70 -31.78 -14.01
CA TRP A 968 -5.93 -31.24 -12.88
C TRP A 968 -6.61 -30.03 -12.26
N LEU A 969 -6.50 -29.92 -10.93
CA LEU A 969 -6.94 -28.76 -10.18
C LEU A 969 -5.76 -27.80 -10.01
N PHE A 970 -5.99 -26.50 -10.18
CA PHE A 970 -4.98 -25.47 -10.00
C PHE A 970 -5.44 -24.48 -8.93
N VAL A 971 -4.52 -24.12 -8.03
CA VAL A 971 -4.75 -23.11 -6.98
C VAL A 971 -3.70 -22.05 -7.14
N ALA A 972 -4.12 -20.80 -7.33
CA ALA A 972 -3.25 -19.64 -7.30
C ALA A 972 -3.39 -18.95 -5.94
N ASP A 973 -2.28 -18.79 -5.21
CA ASP A 973 -2.23 -18.16 -3.89
C ASP A 973 -1.97 -16.65 -3.94
N ARG A 974 -2.19 -15.95 -2.82
CA ARG A 974 -2.02 -14.49 -2.76
C ARG A 974 -0.60 -14.02 -3.12
N LYS A 975 0.42 -14.86 -2.90
CA LYS A 975 1.83 -14.56 -3.17
C LYS A 975 2.21 -14.82 -4.63
N GLY A 976 1.25 -15.21 -5.48
CA GLY A 976 1.49 -15.49 -6.89
C GLY A 976 2.05 -16.89 -7.14
N VAL A 977 1.88 -17.84 -6.22
CA VAL A 977 2.26 -19.24 -6.44
C VAL A 977 1.07 -20.02 -6.98
N VAL A 978 1.29 -20.69 -8.12
CA VAL A 978 0.32 -21.57 -8.75
C VAL A 978 0.68 -23.02 -8.48
N TYR A 979 -0.23 -23.73 -7.83
CA TYR A 979 -0.13 -25.15 -7.48
C TYR A 979 -0.94 -25.99 -8.45
N ARG A 980 -0.37 -27.08 -8.96
CA ARG A 980 -1.11 -28.16 -9.63
C ARG A 980 -1.37 -29.29 -8.64
N ILE A 981 -2.63 -29.67 -8.51
CA ILE A 981 -3.13 -30.58 -7.49
C ILE A 981 -3.83 -31.75 -8.17
N ASP A 982 -3.52 -32.97 -7.72
CA ASP A 982 -4.28 -34.17 -8.04
C ASP A 982 -5.69 -34.06 -7.41
N PRO A 983 -6.76 -33.98 -8.21
CA PRO A 983 -8.11 -33.81 -7.69
C PRO A 983 -8.60 -35.01 -6.84
N GLY A 984 -8.02 -36.20 -6.99
CA GLY A 984 -8.40 -37.38 -6.22
C GLY A 984 -7.72 -37.48 -4.85
N LYS A 985 -6.46 -37.02 -4.75
CA LYS A 985 -5.63 -37.18 -3.54
C LYS A 985 -5.32 -35.89 -2.79
N GLY A 986 -5.52 -34.72 -3.41
CA GLY A 986 -5.09 -33.43 -2.84
C GLY A 986 -3.57 -33.26 -2.78
N ALA A 987 -2.82 -34.13 -3.46
CA ALA A 987 -1.37 -34.05 -3.54
C ALA A 987 -0.95 -32.91 -4.48
N ILE A 988 0.03 -32.11 -4.05
CA ILE A 988 0.64 -31.09 -4.91
C ILE A 988 1.67 -31.81 -5.77
N GLU A 989 1.46 -31.79 -7.09
CA GLU A 989 2.36 -32.40 -8.07
C GLU A 989 3.40 -31.40 -8.55
N LEU A 990 3.00 -30.15 -8.75
CA LEU A 990 3.86 -29.06 -9.21
C LEU A 990 3.48 -27.77 -8.51
N GLU A 991 4.47 -26.90 -8.32
CA GLU A 991 4.28 -25.52 -7.89
C GLU A 991 5.12 -24.58 -8.74
N ARG A 992 4.59 -23.38 -8.98
CA ARG A 992 5.25 -22.34 -9.76
C ARG A 992 5.01 -20.98 -9.13
N ALA A 993 6.07 -20.34 -8.65
CA ALA A 993 6.01 -18.94 -8.23
C ALA A 993 6.05 -18.00 -9.45
N LEU A 994 5.10 -17.07 -9.53
CA LEU A 994 5.01 -16.03 -10.56
C LEU A 994 5.66 -14.70 -10.13
N LEU A 995 6.18 -14.63 -8.90
CA LEU A 995 6.89 -13.49 -8.29
C LEU A 995 6.04 -12.24 -7.99
N ASP A 996 4.88 -12.10 -8.64
CA ASP A 996 3.93 -11.00 -8.42
C ASP A 996 2.66 -11.51 -7.72
N PRO A 997 2.10 -10.78 -6.74
CA PRO A 997 0.83 -11.13 -6.11
C PRO A 997 -0.34 -11.15 -7.10
N LEU A 998 -1.40 -11.90 -6.78
CA LEU A 998 -2.57 -12.02 -7.63
C LEU A 998 -3.45 -10.77 -7.56
N ASP A 999 -3.86 -10.28 -8.74
CA ASP A 999 -4.88 -9.24 -8.92
C ASP A 999 -5.53 -9.43 -10.28
N GLY A 1000 -6.85 -9.57 -10.30
CA GLY A 1000 -7.64 -9.71 -11.53
C GLY A 1000 -8.17 -11.11 -11.85
N ALA A 1001 -8.70 -11.27 -13.05
CA ALA A 1001 -9.40 -12.48 -13.47
C ALA A 1001 -8.42 -13.60 -13.85
N SER A 1002 -8.64 -14.80 -13.29
CA SER A 1002 -7.94 -16.01 -13.68
C SER A 1002 -8.90 -16.97 -14.38
N PHE A 1003 -8.46 -17.58 -15.47
CA PHE A 1003 -9.29 -18.49 -16.27
C PHE A 1003 -8.46 -19.61 -16.88
N ALA A 1004 -9.13 -20.70 -17.24
CA ALA A 1004 -8.51 -21.89 -17.77
C ALA A 1004 -9.02 -22.22 -19.17
N SER A 1005 -8.14 -22.77 -20.00
CA SER A 1005 -8.42 -23.37 -21.29
C SER A 1005 -7.94 -24.83 -21.30
N ASP A 1006 -8.28 -25.59 -22.33
CA ASP A 1006 -7.88 -26.99 -22.47
C ASP A 1006 -6.35 -27.20 -22.46
N GLN A 1007 -5.52 -26.19 -22.74
CA GLN A 1007 -4.05 -26.36 -22.80
C GLN A 1007 -3.27 -25.39 -21.90
N ARG A 1008 -3.88 -24.28 -21.49
CA ARG A 1008 -3.24 -23.20 -20.75
C ARG A 1008 -4.13 -22.67 -19.64
N ILE A 1009 -3.54 -22.24 -18.54
CA ILE A 1009 -4.20 -21.41 -17.53
C ILE A 1009 -3.66 -19.99 -17.62
N TYR A 1010 -4.50 -19.02 -17.36
CA TYR A 1010 -4.18 -17.60 -17.42
C TYR A 1010 -4.45 -17.00 -16.05
N VAL A 1011 -3.47 -16.27 -15.54
CA VAL A 1011 -3.49 -15.74 -14.18
C VAL A 1011 -3.18 -14.26 -14.24
N GLY A 1012 -4.05 -13.44 -13.63
CA GLY A 1012 -3.83 -12.01 -13.45
C GLY A 1012 -2.91 -11.74 -12.25
N THR A 1013 -1.87 -10.94 -12.44
CA THR A 1013 -0.93 -10.55 -11.38
C THR A 1013 -0.80 -9.02 -11.28
N GLN A 1014 -0.47 -8.51 -10.10
CA GLN A 1014 -0.16 -7.10 -9.83
C GLN A 1014 1.34 -6.94 -9.62
N GLY A 1015 2.06 -6.32 -10.55
CA GLY A 1015 3.45 -5.94 -10.30
C GLY A 1015 3.52 -4.61 -9.54
N GLU A 1016 4.21 -4.57 -8.39
CA GLU A 1016 4.44 -3.33 -7.60
C GLU A 1016 5.13 -2.25 -8.44
N ASP A 1017 6.11 -2.64 -9.27
CA ASP A 1017 6.85 -1.71 -10.15
C ASP A 1017 6.36 -1.65 -11.60
N ARG A 1018 5.54 -2.63 -12.03
CA ARG A 1018 5.34 -2.95 -13.47
C ARG A 1018 3.87 -3.02 -13.91
N GLY A 1019 2.93 -2.66 -13.03
CA GLY A 1019 1.49 -2.66 -13.30
C GLY A 1019 0.86 -4.07 -13.39
N PRO A 1020 -0.48 -4.17 -13.53
CA PRO A 1020 -1.19 -5.42 -13.76
C PRO A 1020 -0.71 -6.17 -15.00
N ARG A 1021 -0.69 -7.51 -14.94
CA ARG A 1021 -0.22 -8.40 -16.00
C ARG A 1021 -1.09 -9.64 -16.13
N ILE A 1022 -1.12 -10.24 -17.31
CA ILE A 1022 -1.65 -11.59 -17.54
C ILE A 1022 -0.48 -12.51 -17.83
N VAL A 1023 -0.41 -13.63 -17.11
CA VAL A 1023 0.58 -14.68 -17.33
C VAL A 1023 -0.11 -15.93 -17.83
N ALA A 1024 0.32 -16.43 -18.99
CA ALA A 1024 -0.16 -17.70 -19.54
C ALA A 1024 0.77 -18.84 -19.15
N LEU A 1025 0.23 -19.88 -18.51
CA LEU A 1025 0.96 -21.07 -18.06
C LEU A 1025 0.47 -22.30 -18.81
N ARG A 1026 1.40 -23.17 -19.20
CA ARG A 1026 1.08 -24.47 -19.82
C ARG A 1026 0.63 -25.47 -18.75
N VAL A 1027 -0.51 -26.13 -18.99
CA VAL A 1027 -1.14 -27.04 -18.02
C VAL A 1027 -0.24 -28.24 -17.62
N PRO A 1028 0.43 -28.95 -18.57
CA PRO A 1028 1.32 -30.08 -18.26
C PRO A 1028 2.49 -29.83 -17.30
N ASP A 1029 3.04 -28.63 -17.23
CA ASP A 1029 4.31 -28.37 -16.52
C ASP A 1029 4.40 -27.00 -15.82
N LEU A 1030 3.32 -26.21 -15.89
CA LEU A 1030 3.27 -24.85 -15.35
C LEU A 1030 4.44 -23.98 -15.85
N GLU A 1031 4.91 -24.21 -17.08
CA GLU A 1031 5.86 -23.29 -17.71
C GLU A 1031 5.14 -22.05 -18.22
N ILE A 1032 5.73 -20.88 -17.95
CA ILE A 1032 5.24 -19.60 -18.46
C ILE A 1032 5.44 -19.60 -19.97
N CYS A 1033 4.34 -19.53 -20.70
CA CYS A 1033 4.34 -19.43 -22.16
C CYS A 1033 4.62 -18.01 -22.61
N TRP A 1034 4.02 -17.03 -21.94
CA TRP A 1034 4.15 -15.61 -22.22
C TRP A 1034 3.55 -14.78 -21.09
N SER A 1035 3.90 -13.50 -21.05
CA SER A 1035 3.22 -12.50 -20.23
C SER A 1035 2.75 -11.32 -21.08
N TYR A 1036 1.78 -10.56 -20.58
CA TYR A 1036 1.31 -9.33 -21.21
C TYR A 1036 1.02 -8.29 -20.13
N SER A 1037 1.49 -7.06 -20.30
CA SER A 1037 1.22 -5.97 -19.35
C SER A 1037 -0.09 -5.27 -19.70
N LEU A 1038 -0.92 -5.07 -18.69
CA LEU A 1038 -2.24 -4.45 -18.77
C LEU A 1038 -2.21 -2.94 -18.48
N GLY A 1039 -1.03 -2.29 -18.47
CA GLY A 1039 -0.88 -0.85 -18.20
C GLY A 1039 -0.83 -0.52 -16.70
N LYS A 1040 -0.95 0.78 -16.34
CA LYS A 1040 -0.84 1.27 -14.94
C LYS A 1040 -2.19 1.37 -14.21
N ARG A 1041 -3.34 1.33 -14.90
CA ARG A 1041 -4.66 1.47 -14.29
C ARG A 1041 -5.13 0.17 -13.62
N ARG A 1042 -5.66 0.29 -12.39
CA ARG A 1042 -6.38 -0.80 -11.71
C ARG A 1042 -7.69 -1.10 -12.47
N GLY A 1043 -7.98 -2.37 -12.74
CA GLY A 1043 -9.29 -2.81 -13.24
C GLY A 1043 -9.33 -3.39 -14.66
N ALA A 1044 -8.20 -3.60 -15.34
CA ALA A 1044 -8.16 -4.23 -16.65
C ALA A 1044 -8.88 -5.60 -16.66
N LYS A 1045 -9.79 -5.79 -17.63
CA LYS A 1045 -10.68 -6.95 -17.69
C LYS A 1045 -10.24 -7.89 -18.80
N ALA A 1046 -10.09 -9.16 -18.47
CA ALA A 1046 -9.64 -10.18 -19.41
C ALA A 1046 -10.61 -11.35 -19.48
N GLU A 1047 -10.91 -11.78 -20.70
CA GLU A 1047 -11.84 -12.87 -20.97
C GLU A 1047 -11.25 -13.83 -22.00
N LEU A 1048 -11.46 -15.12 -21.78
CA LEU A 1048 -11.11 -16.15 -22.75
C LEU A 1048 -12.25 -16.32 -23.77
N GLN A 1049 -11.95 -16.08 -25.05
CA GLN A 1049 -12.89 -16.32 -26.15
C GLN A 1049 -12.26 -17.31 -27.15
N GLY A 1050 -12.69 -18.57 -27.04
CA GLY A 1050 -12.11 -19.66 -27.83
C GLY A 1050 -10.64 -19.90 -27.50
N ARG A 1051 -9.73 -19.54 -28.42
CA ARG A 1051 -8.27 -19.65 -28.24
C ARG A 1051 -7.58 -18.31 -27.94
N SER A 1052 -8.31 -17.20 -27.99
CA SER A 1052 -7.76 -15.87 -27.81
C SER A 1052 -8.17 -15.30 -26.47
N VAL A 1053 -7.24 -14.57 -25.84
CA VAL A 1053 -7.53 -13.75 -24.66
C VAL A 1053 -7.81 -12.35 -25.14
N LEU A 1054 -8.97 -11.82 -24.75
CA LEU A 1054 -9.34 -10.43 -25.00
C LEU A 1054 -9.11 -9.67 -23.71
N ALA A 1055 -8.11 -8.79 -23.72
CA ALA A 1055 -7.83 -7.89 -22.62
C ALA A 1055 -8.28 -6.48 -22.99
N GLU A 1056 -9.10 -5.87 -22.15
CA GLU A 1056 -9.48 -4.47 -22.29
C GLU A 1056 -8.55 -3.60 -21.43
N ILE A 1057 -7.96 -2.59 -22.07
CA ILE A 1057 -7.01 -1.64 -21.49
C ILE A 1057 -7.27 -0.25 -22.09
N ASP A 1058 -7.58 0.73 -21.26
CA ASP A 1058 -7.71 2.15 -21.65
C ASP A 1058 -8.60 2.36 -22.89
N GLY A 1059 -9.73 1.65 -22.98
CA GLY A 1059 -10.64 1.76 -24.12
C GLY A 1059 -10.09 1.11 -25.40
N LYS A 1060 -9.15 0.18 -25.28
CA LYS A 1060 -8.62 -0.65 -26.37
C LYS A 1060 -8.78 -2.13 -26.04
N VAL A 1061 -9.17 -2.92 -27.04
CA VAL A 1061 -9.25 -4.37 -26.92
C VAL A 1061 -8.01 -5.00 -27.56
N HIS A 1062 -7.20 -5.65 -26.73
CA HIS A 1062 -6.00 -6.37 -27.11
C HIS A 1062 -6.35 -7.84 -27.32
N VAL A 1063 -6.13 -8.32 -28.54
CA VAL A 1063 -6.36 -9.72 -28.92
C VAL A 1063 -5.03 -10.47 -28.80
N LEU A 1064 -4.91 -11.31 -27.78
CA LEU A 1064 -3.73 -12.14 -27.50
C LEU A 1064 -4.01 -13.60 -27.91
N ARG A 1065 -3.00 -14.31 -28.44
CA ARG A 1065 -3.16 -15.67 -28.97
C ARG A 1065 -2.05 -16.63 -28.55
#